data_AF-A0A923PYE1-F1
#
_entry.id   AF-A0A923PYE1-F1
#
_cell.length_a   1.000
_cell.length_b   1.000
_cell.length_c   1.000
_cell.angle_alpha   90.00
_cell.angle_beta   90.00
_cell.angle_gamma   90.00
#
_symmetry.space_group_name_H-M   'P 1'
#
loop_
_entity.id
_entity.type
_entity.pdbx_description
1 polymer ?
#
loop_
_entity_poly.entity_id
_entity_poly.type
_entity_poly.pdbx_seq_one_letter_code
_entity_poly.pdbx_strand_id
1 'polypeptide(L)'
;MKNFLLLGFSLCVPAPAAEVSSRPPELIATTLCATCHGATLTGGSGPNLLDERWSHGGDDASVLRSIRQGWPATGMPAFADAFTSAELLALVAHLRQQGAEYVAGRITAPPPPPPAEPIDSELHTFRVETWIDGLDTPWGMAFLPDGRLLVTERAGRLRVVVDGKLDPKPVSGLPAVHYQQDGGLLDVIVHPDFAKNGWIYLAYSEDGPVANTSMTVIVRGRIRDGAWVDQETLFRADPKFYSKDNSHFGCRFLFDKNGHLFFTIGDRGAATDAQDLASPLGKIHRIHDDGRIPADNPFVHRPGAVASVWSYGHRHPQGLQFHPVTGKLWETEHGPIGGDELNRIEPGRNYGWPIVSSGLQPEIRWEGGGGQPRLDFARSSPGMADPVVAWTPAIAPSGIMFYTGDRYPRWKNSLLVTGLMGEQLRRIETDGDRVTRQEILFKGQGRVRAVTTGPDGLLYVAFNSPTSRIARLVPLDEGAASASARPAVRRAVFGRTADGIEVESYRLTNHRGASAKIITFGAVVAELRVPGRDGVSSGVVQEIVPGAAPFDARIKNSAAVIGRVANRIAGARFSLDGHDYVLPANDGPNHIHGGVRGFARVLWRADVPDAAHTPSVRLTYVSADGEEGYPGTLTTTITYTLTEENTLRLDYTATTDKATPINLTNHAYFNLGSGGDVIDHEVMIDADRVTPVDAQLIPTGELAPVAGTALDFTAPTRLGARASQLKGPRIIYDHNYVLNRPAGDASLRFAARVTDPDSGRQMEVWTTEPAVQLYTSPLRDRPPYGPPGFFCLETQHFPDSVNQPAFPSTILRPGQTFRSTTEYRFTTR
;
A
#
# COMPACT_ATOMS: atom_id res chain seq x y z
N MET A 1 -5.21 -74.00 -52.30
CA MET A 1 -5.61 -72.78 -51.57
C MET A 1 -5.07 -72.90 -50.15
N LYS A 2 -3.95 -72.23 -49.84
CA LYS A 2 -3.30 -72.22 -48.52
C LYS A 2 -2.94 -70.76 -48.22
N ASN A 3 -3.55 -70.17 -47.19
CA ASN A 3 -3.21 -68.84 -46.71
C ASN A 3 -2.14 -68.98 -45.61
N PHE A 4 -1.00 -68.32 -45.82
CA PHE A 4 0.05 -68.14 -44.83
C PHE A 4 0.09 -66.67 -44.41
N LEU A 5 0.11 -66.47 -43.08
CA LEU A 5 0.40 -65.22 -42.39
C LEU A 5 1.79 -64.70 -42.78
N LEU A 6 1.93 -63.39 -42.98
CA LEU A 6 3.22 -62.68 -43.02
C LEU A 6 3.12 -61.40 -42.18
N LEU A 7 3.86 -61.39 -41.08
CA LEU A 7 4.14 -60.22 -40.23
C LEU A 7 5.10 -59.26 -40.98
N GLY A 8 4.78 -57.97 -40.99
CA GLY A 8 5.70 -56.89 -41.35
C GLY A 8 6.01 -56.01 -40.13
N PHE A 9 7.28 -55.97 -39.74
CA PHE A 9 7.84 -55.08 -38.72
C PHE A 9 7.84 -53.63 -39.23
N SER A 10 7.36 -52.68 -38.43
CA SER A 10 7.56 -51.25 -38.65
C SER A 10 8.44 -50.70 -37.51
N LEU A 11 9.62 -50.20 -37.88
CA LEU A 11 10.59 -49.54 -37.00
C LEU A 11 10.07 -48.15 -36.64
N CYS A 12 9.70 -47.93 -35.37
CA CYS A 12 9.40 -46.61 -34.83
C CYS A 12 10.70 -45.98 -34.31
N VAL A 13 11.15 -44.89 -34.94
CA VAL A 13 12.20 -44.01 -34.41
C VAL A 13 11.56 -43.12 -33.34
N PRO A 14 12.09 -43.02 -32.11
CA PRO A 14 11.54 -42.11 -31.11
C PRO A 14 11.86 -40.67 -31.52
N ALA A 15 10.84 -39.80 -31.47
CA ALA A 15 11.03 -38.36 -31.59
C ALA A 15 11.91 -37.84 -30.43
N PRO A 16 12.78 -36.84 -30.66
CA PRO A 16 13.52 -36.21 -29.58
C PRO A 16 12.54 -35.62 -28.55
N ALA A 17 12.78 -35.93 -27.27
CA ALA A 17 12.05 -35.33 -26.16
C ALA A 17 12.15 -33.81 -26.26
N ALA A 18 11.00 -33.13 -26.22
CA ALA A 18 10.96 -31.67 -26.16
C ALA A 18 11.76 -31.21 -24.93
N GLU A 19 12.79 -30.39 -25.15
CA GLU A 19 13.48 -29.70 -24.07
C GLU A 19 12.45 -28.88 -23.27
N VAL A 20 12.24 -29.25 -22.01
CA VAL A 20 11.51 -28.42 -21.08
C VAL A 20 12.35 -27.16 -20.90
N SER A 21 11.88 -26.03 -21.44
CA SER A 21 12.53 -24.74 -21.28
C SER A 21 12.76 -24.45 -19.79
N SER A 22 14.03 -24.39 -19.38
CA SER A 22 14.43 -24.03 -18.02
C SER A 22 14.44 -22.50 -17.87
N ARG A 23 13.90 -21.99 -16.77
CA ARG A 23 13.97 -20.55 -16.48
C ARG A 23 15.41 -20.16 -16.13
N PRO A 24 15.87 -18.97 -16.54
CA PRO A 24 17.17 -18.46 -16.12
C PRO A 24 17.25 -18.33 -14.58
N PRO A 25 18.38 -18.71 -13.95
CA PRO A 25 18.51 -18.65 -12.50
C PRO A 25 18.42 -17.23 -11.93
N GLU A 26 18.78 -16.20 -12.71
CA GLU A 26 18.60 -14.79 -12.36
C GLU A 26 17.12 -14.43 -12.19
N LEU A 27 16.28 -14.91 -13.12
CA LEU A 27 14.84 -14.68 -13.09
C LEU A 27 14.22 -15.41 -11.91
N ILE A 28 14.66 -16.63 -11.63
CA ILE A 28 14.23 -17.39 -10.45
C ILE A 28 14.59 -16.63 -9.16
N ALA A 29 15.84 -16.18 -9.03
CA ALA A 29 16.30 -15.49 -7.84
C ALA A 29 15.53 -14.18 -7.60
N THR A 30 15.29 -13.39 -8.65
CA THR A 30 14.59 -12.10 -8.57
C THR A 30 13.08 -12.21 -8.36
N THR A 31 12.45 -13.33 -8.76
CA THR A 31 10.99 -13.50 -8.63
C THR A 31 10.57 -14.30 -7.39
N LEU A 32 11.40 -15.23 -6.92
CA LEU A 32 11.04 -16.16 -5.84
C LEU A 32 11.88 -15.97 -4.58
N CYS A 33 13.17 -15.64 -4.71
CA CYS A 33 14.07 -15.49 -3.55
C CYS A 33 14.11 -14.06 -3.03
N ALA A 34 14.15 -13.06 -3.93
CA ALA A 34 14.33 -11.65 -3.60
C ALA A 34 13.23 -11.07 -2.70
N THR A 35 12.01 -11.61 -2.76
CA THR A 35 10.90 -11.23 -1.88
C THR A 35 11.25 -11.40 -0.40
N CYS A 36 12.03 -12.43 -0.06
CA CYS A 36 12.48 -12.68 1.31
C CYS A 36 13.90 -12.19 1.55
N HIS A 37 14.81 -12.38 0.59
CA HIS A 37 16.24 -12.14 0.75
C HIS A 37 16.72 -10.79 0.23
N GLY A 38 15.79 -9.90 -0.13
CA GLY A 38 16.07 -8.59 -0.70
C GLY A 38 16.36 -8.63 -2.20
N ALA A 39 16.14 -7.51 -2.89
CA ALA A 39 16.31 -7.39 -4.35
C ALA A 39 17.73 -7.74 -4.83
N THR A 40 18.73 -7.51 -4.00
CA THR A 40 20.15 -7.82 -4.25
C THR A 40 20.60 -9.13 -3.61
N LEU A 41 19.68 -9.91 -3.00
CA LEU A 41 19.96 -11.13 -2.24
C LEU A 41 20.87 -10.94 -1.01
N THR A 42 21.17 -9.69 -0.65
CA THR A 42 22.04 -9.32 0.48
C THR A 42 21.30 -9.26 1.82
N GLY A 43 20.05 -9.71 1.89
CA GLY A 43 19.23 -9.78 3.10
C GLY A 43 17.91 -9.00 3.00
N GLY A 44 16.90 -9.48 3.74
CA GLY A 44 15.54 -8.92 3.80
C GLY A 44 14.81 -9.40 5.06
N SER A 45 13.63 -10.03 4.90
CA SER A 45 13.03 -10.83 5.98
C SER A 45 13.79 -12.14 6.23
N GLY A 46 14.43 -12.68 5.18
CA GLY A 46 15.38 -13.79 5.24
C GLY A 46 16.84 -13.30 5.31
N PRO A 47 17.78 -14.18 5.71
CA PRO A 47 19.20 -13.86 5.83
C PRO A 47 19.83 -13.53 4.46
N ASN A 48 21.02 -12.93 4.48
CA ASN A 48 21.84 -12.72 3.29
C ASN A 48 22.15 -14.09 2.64
N LEU A 49 21.96 -14.21 1.32
CA LEU A 49 22.26 -15.44 0.56
C LEU A 49 23.66 -15.42 -0.08
N LEU A 50 24.33 -14.29 -0.04
CA LEU A 50 25.61 -14.03 -0.69
C LEU A 50 26.80 -14.01 0.29
N ASP A 51 26.54 -14.04 1.60
CA ASP A 51 27.59 -14.17 2.62
C ASP A 51 27.81 -15.63 3.05
N GLU A 52 28.80 -15.86 3.91
CA GLU A 52 29.14 -17.21 4.40
C GLU A 52 28.32 -17.64 5.63
N ARG A 53 27.28 -16.89 6.04
CA ARG A 53 26.53 -17.12 7.28
C ARG A 53 25.24 -17.89 7.00
N TRP A 54 25.35 -19.22 6.95
CA TRP A 54 24.23 -20.12 6.65
C TRP A 54 23.62 -20.75 7.91
N SER A 55 22.29 -20.63 8.08
CA SER A 55 21.56 -21.18 9.23
C SER A 55 21.31 -22.70 9.17
N HIS A 56 21.36 -23.30 7.98
CA HIS A 56 20.97 -24.70 7.75
C HIS A 56 22.01 -25.48 6.91
N GLY A 57 23.28 -25.07 6.99
CA GLY A 57 24.40 -25.64 6.24
C GLY A 57 24.71 -24.86 4.96
N GLY A 58 25.99 -24.57 4.73
CA GLY A 58 26.46 -23.71 3.63
C GLY A 58 26.95 -24.44 2.39
N ASP A 59 27.01 -25.77 2.41
CA ASP A 59 27.35 -26.58 1.23
C ASP A 59 26.17 -26.70 0.25
N ASP A 60 26.45 -27.00 -1.02
CA ASP A 60 25.43 -27.03 -2.07
C ASP A 60 24.31 -28.04 -1.79
N ALA A 61 24.61 -29.18 -1.16
CA ALA A 61 23.58 -30.16 -0.83
C ALA A 61 22.64 -29.64 0.27
N SER A 62 23.17 -28.90 1.25
CA SER A 62 22.39 -28.25 2.29
C SER A 62 21.55 -27.07 1.77
N VAL A 63 22.09 -26.28 0.86
CA VAL A 63 21.35 -25.18 0.19
C VAL A 63 20.23 -25.75 -0.69
N LEU A 64 20.51 -26.77 -1.51
CA LEU A 64 19.50 -27.45 -2.34
C LEU A 64 18.39 -28.05 -1.50
N ARG A 65 18.74 -28.66 -0.36
CA ARG A 65 17.77 -29.22 0.59
C ARG A 65 16.88 -28.12 1.16
N SER A 66 17.49 -27.00 1.58
CA SER A 66 16.76 -25.85 2.12
C SER A 66 15.77 -25.28 1.12
N ILE A 67 16.17 -25.12 -0.15
CA ILE A 67 15.27 -24.62 -1.22
C ILE A 67 14.13 -25.61 -1.49
N ARG A 68 14.44 -26.92 -1.61
CA ARG A 68 13.43 -27.93 -1.89
C ARG A 68 12.42 -28.08 -0.77
N GLN A 69 12.92 -28.27 0.45
CA GLN A 69 12.09 -28.66 1.59
C GLN A 69 11.50 -27.45 2.32
N GLY A 70 12.07 -26.27 2.12
CA GLY A 70 11.75 -25.10 2.91
C GLY A 70 12.10 -25.30 4.38
N TRP A 71 11.85 -24.26 5.17
CA TRP A 71 11.92 -24.28 6.62
C TRP A 71 10.66 -23.58 7.15
N PRO A 72 9.52 -24.29 7.24
CA PRO A 72 8.25 -23.67 7.60
C PRO A 72 8.30 -22.93 8.95
N ALA A 73 9.07 -23.43 9.91
CA ALA A 73 9.29 -22.82 11.22
C ALA A 73 10.06 -21.49 11.17
N THR A 74 10.69 -21.14 10.05
CA THR A 74 11.37 -19.85 9.83
C THR A 74 10.69 -19.02 8.72
N GLY A 75 9.51 -19.43 8.26
CA GLY A 75 8.76 -18.75 7.22
C GLY A 75 9.30 -18.97 5.80
N MET A 76 10.24 -19.90 5.59
CA MET A 76 10.74 -20.27 4.27
C MET A 76 9.85 -21.38 3.68
N PRO A 77 9.07 -21.13 2.61
CA PRO A 77 8.24 -22.15 2.00
C PRO A 77 9.08 -23.20 1.27
N ALA A 78 8.51 -24.38 1.07
CA ALA A 78 9.10 -25.44 0.26
C ALA A 78 8.94 -25.12 -1.23
N PHE A 79 10.01 -25.27 -2.01
CA PHE A 79 9.97 -25.04 -3.46
C PHE A 79 10.22 -26.32 -4.29
N ALA A 80 10.08 -27.50 -3.68
CA ALA A 80 10.27 -28.79 -4.36
C ALA A 80 9.46 -28.91 -5.66
N ASP A 81 8.21 -28.42 -5.66
CA ASP A 81 7.32 -28.49 -6.83
C ASP A 81 7.45 -27.28 -7.77
N ALA A 82 8.20 -26.26 -7.35
CA ALA A 82 8.38 -25.03 -8.10
C ALA A 82 9.57 -25.06 -9.05
N PHE A 83 10.45 -26.07 -8.96
CA PHE A 83 11.70 -26.13 -9.72
C PHE A 83 12.00 -27.52 -10.29
N THR A 84 12.55 -27.56 -11.49
CA THR A 84 13.23 -28.75 -11.98
C THR A 84 14.60 -28.94 -11.31
N SER A 85 15.16 -30.16 -11.33
CA SER A 85 16.51 -30.41 -10.82
C SER A 85 17.59 -29.56 -11.50
N ALA A 86 17.41 -29.28 -12.81
CA ALA A 86 18.32 -28.43 -13.56
C ALA A 86 18.26 -26.97 -13.12
N GLU A 87 17.05 -26.44 -12.91
CA GLU A 87 16.84 -25.08 -12.40
C GLU A 87 17.40 -24.89 -10.98
N LEU A 88 17.26 -25.89 -10.11
CA LEU A 88 17.83 -25.84 -8.76
C LEU A 88 19.36 -25.77 -8.75
N LEU A 89 20.00 -26.59 -9.58
CA LEU A 89 21.46 -26.58 -9.70
C LEU A 89 21.95 -25.26 -10.31
N ALA A 90 21.27 -24.76 -11.33
CA ALA A 90 21.57 -23.47 -11.95
C ALA A 90 21.39 -22.30 -10.96
N LEU A 91 20.34 -22.34 -10.12
CA LEU A 91 20.10 -21.34 -9.08
C LEU A 91 21.22 -21.35 -8.04
N VAL A 92 21.63 -22.52 -7.54
CA VAL A 92 22.73 -22.58 -6.57
C VAL A 92 24.04 -22.09 -7.18
N ALA A 93 24.35 -22.46 -8.42
CA ALA A 93 25.52 -21.95 -9.13
C ALA A 93 25.48 -20.41 -9.28
N HIS A 94 24.31 -19.85 -9.61
CA HIS A 94 24.11 -18.40 -9.67
C HIS A 94 24.33 -17.74 -8.31
N LEU A 95 23.79 -18.30 -7.21
CA LEU A 95 24.03 -17.78 -5.85
C LEU A 95 25.51 -17.81 -5.47
N ARG A 96 26.26 -18.85 -5.86
CA ARG A 96 27.72 -18.90 -5.64
C ARG A 96 28.47 -17.84 -6.43
N GLN A 97 28.09 -17.63 -7.68
CA GLN A 97 28.68 -16.58 -8.51
C GLN A 97 28.41 -15.20 -7.92
N GLN A 98 27.17 -14.92 -7.52
CA GLN A 98 26.81 -13.66 -6.85
C GLN A 98 27.53 -13.52 -5.50
N GLY A 99 27.69 -14.60 -4.73
CA GLY A 99 28.46 -14.61 -3.49
C GLY A 99 29.93 -14.23 -3.71
N ALA A 100 30.57 -14.76 -4.76
CA ALA A 100 31.94 -14.40 -5.12
C ALA A 100 32.06 -12.91 -5.50
N GLU A 101 31.09 -12.37 -6.24
CA GLU A 101 31.04 -10.95 -6.59
C GLU A 101 30.75 -10.05 -5.38
N TYR A 102 29.98 -10.54 -4.40
CA TYR A 102 29.73 -9.88 -3.12
C TYR A 102 31.00 -9.82 -2.25
N VAL A 103 31.73 -10.94 -2.12
CA VAL A 103 33.03 -11.00 -1.41
C VAL A 103 34.07 -10.11 -2.10
N ALA A 104 34.04 -10.03 -3.43
CA ALA A 104 34.90 -9.13 -4.20
C ALA A 104 34.47 -7.64 -4.12
N GLY A 105 33.39 -7.32 -3.41
CA GLY A 105 32.88 -5.96 -3.22
C GLY A 105 32.23 -5.34 -4.46
N ARG A 106 31.94 -6.14 -5.50
CA ARG A 106 31.28 -5.69 -6.74
C ARG A 106 29.76 -5.72 -6.64
N ILE A 107 29.23 -6.54 -5.73
CA ILE A 107 27.86 -6.46 -5.22
C ILE A 107 27.94 -5.91 -3.80
N THR A 108 27.27 -4.80 -3.53
CA THR A 108 27.14 -4.22 -2.19
C THR A 108 25.67 -4.21 -1.79
N ALA A 109 25.38 -4.24 -0.49
CA ALA A 109 24.03 -3.93 -0.02
C ALA A 109 23.60 -2.58 -0.61
N PRO A 110 22.30 -2.38 -0.94
CA PRO A 110 21.86 -1.13 -1.51
C PRO A 110 22.38 0.02 -0.64
N PRO A 111 23.03 1.05 -1.23
CA PRO A 111 23.37 2.23 -0.45
C PRO A 111 22.09 2.75 0.20
N PRO A 112 22.18 3.41 1.37
CA PRO A 112 21.03 4.11 1.91
C PRO A 112 20.40 4.94 0.78
N PRO A 113 19.05 5.05 0.72
CA PRO A 113 18.42 5.87 -0.29
C PRO A 113 19.10 7.25 -0.30
N PRO A 114 19.31 7.84 -1.49
CA PRO A 114 20.03 9.11 -1.62
C PRO A 114 19.47 10.16 -0.66
N PRO A 115 20.27 11.17 -0.24
CA PRO A 115 19.87 12.16 0.75
C PRO A 115 18.44 12.66 0.54
N ALA A 116 17.62 12.51 1.58
CA ALA A 116 16.17 12.59 1.53
C ALA A 116 15.66 13.83 0.80
N GLU A 117 15.06 13.65 -0.38
CA GLU A 117 14.20 14.67 -0.94
C GLU A 117 13.15 15.09 0.11
N PRO A 118 12.74 16.37 0.12
CA PRO A 118 11.64 16.82 0.97
C PRO A 118 10.39 15.97 0.72
N ILE A 119 9.93 15.34 1.80
CA ILE A 119 8.68 14.60 1.85
C ILE A 119 7.62 15.56 2.36
N ASP A 120 6.61 15.78 1.55
CA ASP A 120 5.43 16.55 1.93
C ASP A 120 4.42 15.58 2.54
N SER A 121 4.17 15.73 3.85
CA SER A 121 2.94 15.26 4.46
C SER A 121 1.85 16.31 4.30
N GLU A 122 0.63 15.92 4.62
CA GLU A 122 -0.55 16.77 4.68
C GLU A 122 -0.35 17.97 5.62
N LEU A 123 0.45 17.80 6.67
CA LEU A 123 0.60 18.78 7.75
C LEU A 123 2.01 19.30 7.99
N HIS A 124 3.06 18.78 7.33
CA HIS A 124 4.46 19.21 7.49
C HIS A 124 5.31 18.74 6.31
N THR A 125 6.38 19.48 6.00
CA THR A 125 7.43 19.01 5.08
C THR A 125 8.69 18.67 5.87
N PHE A 126 9.27 17.51 5.60
CA PHE A 126 10.45 17.02 6.32
C PHE A 126 11.36 16.17 5.46
N ARG A 127 12.57 15.90 5.94
CA ARG A 127 13.52 14.94 5.37
C ARG A 127 13.71 13.77 6.32
N VAL A 128 13.90 12.57 5.78
CA VAL A 128 14.27 11.37 6.55
C VAL A 128 15.80 11.21 6.46
N GLU A 129 16.51 11.69 7.48
CA GLU A 129 17.98 11.67 7.49
C GLU A 129 18.50 10.48 8.29
N THR A 130 19.40 9.68 7.72
CA THR A 130 20.15 8.70 8.50
C THR A 130 20.93 9.43 9.60
N TRP A 131 20.69 9.04 10.85
CA TRP A 131 21.38 9.59 12.01
C TRP A 131 22.44 8.63 12.55
N ILE A 132 22.11 7.34 12.65
CA ILE A 132 23.02 6.27 13.11
C ILE A 132 22.96 5.10 12.14
N ASP A 133 24.12 4.55 11.80
CA ASP A 133 24.32 3.32 11.04
C ASP A 133 25.19 2.32 11.84
N GLY A 134 25.65 1.23 11.19
CA GLY A 134 26.48 0.21 11.87
C GLY A 134 25.73 -0.62 12.91
N LEU A 135 24.40 -0.63 12.81
CA LEU A 135 23.51 -1.47 13.60
C LEU A 135 23.23 -2.78 12.85
N ASP A 136 22.90 -3.83 13.59
CA ASP A 136 22.60 -5.15 13.04
C ASP A 136 21.12 -5.36 12.76
N THR A 137 20.28 -5.46 13.79
CA THR A 137 18.81 -5.48 13.66
C THR A 137 18.21 -4.73 14.86
N PRO A 138 18.08 -3.40 14.79
CA PRO A 138 17.59 -2.59 15.92
C PRO A 138 16.13 -2.90 16.22
N TRP A 139 15.73 -2.97 17.49
CA TRP A 139 14.37 -3.39 17.87
C TRP A 139 13.63 -2.35 18.72
N GLY A 140 14.13 -2.07 19.92
CA GLY A 140 13.63 -1.09 20.88
C GLY A 140 14.57 0.10 20.99
N MET A 141 14.01 1.26 21.36
CA MET A 141 14.74 2.53 21.48
C MET A 141 14.23 3.33 22.68
N ALA A 142 15.14 3.77 23.55
CA ALA A 142 14.79 4.63 24.69
C ALA A 142 15.85 5.69 24.94
N PHE A 143 15.44 6.97 24.93
CA PHE A 143 16.29 8.07 25.33
C PHE A 143 16.42 8.12 26.85
N LEU A 144 17.66 8.30 27.32
CA LEU A 144 17.97 8.65 28.69
C LEU A 144 17.77 10.16 28.92
N PRO A 145 17.51 10.61 30.16
CA PRO A 145 17.39 12.04 30.48
C PRO A 145 18.64 12.87 30.17
N ASP A 146 19.81 12.25 30.05
CA ASP A 146 21.07 12.90 29.68
C ASP A 146 21.29 12.99 28.15
N GLY A 147 20.31 12.56 27.35
CA GLY A 147 20.33 12.62 25.89
C GLY A 147 20.93 11.39 25.19
N ARG A 148 21.52 10.43 25.92
CA ARG A 148 21.95 9.17 25.32
C ARG A 148 20.76 8.36 24.83
N LEU A 149 20.93 7.64 23.72
CA LEU A 149 19.91 6.70 23.23
C LEU A 149 20.37 5.25 23.48
N LEU A 150 19.52 4.47 24.12
CA LEU A 150 19.67 3.01 24.20
C LEU A 150 18.95 2.36 23.02
N VAL A 151 19.61 1.38 22.40
CA VAL A 151 19.06 0.63 21.26
C VAL A 151 19.31 -0.86 21.46
N THR A 152 18.26 -1.65 21.54
CA THR A 152 18.40 -3.11 21.54
C THR A 152 18.60 -3.63 20.12
N GLU A 153 19.48 -4.60 19.95
CA GLU A 153 19.64 -5.37 18.73
C GLU A 153 19.21 -6.81 18.98
N ARG A 154 18.39 -7.35 18.07
CA ARG A 154 17.79 -8.69 18.20
C ARG A 154 18.81 -9.78 18.53
N ALA A 155 20.04 -9.66 18.03
CA ALA A 155 21.16 -10.57 18.31
C ALA A 155 21.67 -10.57 19.78
N GLY A 156 21.01 -9.88 20.72
CA GLY A 156 21.37 -9.91 22.14
C GLY A 156 22.27 -8.77 22.60
N ARG A 157 22.32 -7.65 21.86
CA ARG A 157 23.21 -6.51 22.19
C ARG A 157 22.40 -5.28 22.55
N LEU A 158 22.78 -4.60 23.63
CA LEU A 158 22.29 -3.27 23.95
C LEU A 158 23.36 -2.26 23.53
N ARG A 159 23.03 -1.41 22.57
CA ARG A 159 23.88 -0.35 22.04
C ARG A 159 23.56 0.98 22.71
N VAL A 160 24.57 1.82 22.82
CA VAL A 160 24.46 3.18 23.36
C VAL A 160 24.88 4.16 22.28
N VAL A 161 24.08 5.19 22.06
CA VAL A 161 24.43 6.33 21.21
C VAL A 161 24.67 7.53 22.12
N VAL A 162 25.83 8.17 21.96
CA VAL A 162 26.26 9.34 22.71
C VAL A 162 26.54 10.45 21.70
N ASP A 163 25.90 11.61 21.84
CA ASP A 163 26.07 12.77 20.96
C ASP A 163 25.95 12.44 19.45
N GLY A 164 24.99 11.58 19.11
CA GLY A 164 24.77 11.13 17.74
C GLY A 164 25.86 10.21 17.17
N LYS A 165 26.66 9.58 18.03
CA LYS A 165 27.65 8.56 17.65
C LYS A 165 27.38 7.26 18.38
N LEU A 166 27.43 6.17 17.64
CA LEU A 166 27.27 4.82 18.19
C LEU A 166 28.53 4.42 18.96
N ASP A 167 28.38 3.99 20.22
CA ASP A 167 29.49 3.42 20.97
C ASP A 167 29.99 2.15 20.25
N PRO A 168 31.31 2.03 19.99
CA PRO A 168 31.87 0.85 19.36
C PRO A 168 31.66 -0.43 20.18
N LYS A 169 31.50 -0.31 21.51
CA LYS A 169 31.29 -1.46 22.41
C LYS A 169 29.83 -1.53 22.85
N PRO A 170 29.15 -2.68 22.65
CA PRO A 170 27.85 -2.91 23.27
C PRO A 170 28.01 -3.02 24.79
N VAL A 171 26.91 -2.80 25.52
CA VAL A 171 26.84 -3.05 26.96
C VAL A 171 27.14 -4.52 27.24
N SER A 172 28.02 -4.78 28.18
CA SER A 172 28.42 -6.13 28.58
C SER A 172 27.52 -6.70 29.70
N GLY A 173 27.54 -8.03 29.91
CA GLY A 173 26.85 -8.67 31.04
C GLY A 173 25.33 -8.80 30.90
N LEU A 174 24.79 -8.61 29.69
CA LEU A 174 23.37 -8.82 29.38
C LEU A 174 22.99 -10.31 29.50
N PRO A 175 21.70 -10.62 29.75
CA PRO A 175 21.22 -11.99 29.74
C PRO A 175 21.39 -12.63 28.35
N ALA A 176 21.64 -13.94 28.33
CA ALA A 176 21.62 -14.72 27.09
C ALA A 176 20.21 -14.72 26.50
N VAL A 177 20.13 -14.63 25.16
CA VAL A 177 18.86 -14.56 24.44
C VAL A 177 18.69 -15.73 23.50
N HIS A 178 17.45 -16.20 23.37
CA HIS A 178 17.03 -17.13 22.35
C HIS A 178 16.85 -16.37 21.02
N TYR A 179 17.85 -16.44 20.15
CA TYR A 179 17.88 -15.72 18.88
C TYR A 179 17.42 -16.61 17.71
N GLN A 180 16.10 -16.71 17.52
CA GLN A 180 15.50 -17.47 16.42
C GLN A 180 14.19 -16.85 15.95
N GLN A 181 14.01 -16.72 14.63
CA GLN A 181 12.86 -16.06 13.99
C GLN A 181 12.53 -14.71 14.63
N ASP A 182 11.44 -14.58 15.42
CA ASP A 182 11.05 -13.31 16.04
C ASP A 182 11.78 -13.04 17.37
N GLY A 183 12.48 -14.03 17.92
CA GLY A 183 13.16 -13.99 19.21
C GLY A 183 14.49 -13.21 19.18
N GLY A 184 14.84 -12.64 20.33
CA GLY A 184 16.10 -11.94 20.58
C GLY A 184 16.07 -11.08 21.83
N LEU A 185 16.92 -10.06 21.87
CA LEU A 185 16.76 -8.90 22.75
C LEU A 185 15.81 -7.90 22.08
N LEU A 186 14.66 -7.65 22.70
CA LEU A 186 13.52 -7.04 22.05
C LEU A 186 13.35 -5.59 22.53
N ASP A 187 12.56 -5.30 23.55
CA ASP A 187 12.27 -3.91 23.93
C ASP A 187 13.15 -3.38 25.06
N VAL A 188 13.27 -2.05 25.12
CA VAL A 188 13.95 -1.32 26.19
C VAL A 188 13.20 -0.05 26.55
N ILE A 189 12.98 0.17 27.84
CA ILE A 189 12.45 1.43 28.39
C ILE A 189 13.23 1.78 29.65
N VAL A 190 13.12 3.04 30.06
CA VAL A 190 13.71 3.55 31.29
C VAL A 190 12.62 3.83 32.30
N HIS A 191 12.95 3.72 33.58
CA HIS A 191 12.04 4.12 34.64
C HIS A 191 11.67 5.62 34.53
N PRO A 192 10.43 6.04 34.85
CA PRO A 192 10.06 7.46 34.85
C PRO A 192 10.96 8.33 35.76
N ASP A 193 11.38 7.80 36.92
CA ASP A 193 12.38 8.39 37.81
C ASP A 193 13.84 7.93 37.53
N PHE A 194 14.19 7.59 36.28
CA PHE A 194 15.54 7.08 35.94
C PHE A 194 16.68 7.97 36.48
N ALA A 195 16.52 9.29 36.45
CA ALA A 195 17.52 10.23 36.97
C ALA A 195 17.85 10.02 38.47
N LYS A 196 16.94 9.41 39.24
CA LYS A 196 17.13 9.11 40.66
C LYS A 196 17.60 7.67 40.88
N ASN A 197 17.02 6.70 40.16
CA ASN A 197 17.19 5.28 40.48
C ASN A 197 18.02 4.47 39.47
N GLY A 198 18.25 5.00 38.27
CA GLY A 198 19.04 4.37 37.21
C GLY A 198 18.43 3.10 36.59
N TRP A 199 17.16 2.79 36.87
CA TRP A 199 16.53 1.53 36.42
C TRP A 199 16.18 1.54 34.93
N ILE A 200 16.64 0.50 34.24
CA ILE A 200 16.36 0.21 32.83
C ILE A 200 15.66 -1.14 32.79
N TYR A 201 14.69 -1.29 31.88
CA TYR A 201 13.87 -2.49 31.73
C TYR A 201 14.16 -3.11 30.37
N LEU A 202 14.28 -4.43 30.31
CA LEU A 202 14.54 -5.20 29.10
C LEU A 202 13.50 -6.31 28.94
N ALA A 203 13.00 -6.47 27.72
CA ALA A 203 12.23 -7.63 27.29
C ALA A 203 13.09 -8.45 26.33
N TYR A 204 13.19 -9.75 26.57
CA TYR A 204 13.95 -10.66 25.72
C TYR A 204 13.32 -12.05 25.70
N SER A 205 13.63 -12.83 24.67
CA SER A 205 13.31 -14.25 24.64
C SER A 205 14.43 -15.05 25.32
N GLU A 206 14.09 -15.92 26.26
CA GLU A 206 15.03 -16.84 26.90
C GLU A 206 14.82 -18.28 26.43
N ASP A 207 15.87 -19.08 26.50
CA ASP A 207 15.78 -20.53 26.33
C ASP A 207 15.11 -21.19 27.54
N GLY A 208 14.24 -22.15 27.27
CA GLY A 208 13.53 -22.92 28.29
C GLY A 208 14.33 -24.09 28.82
N PRO A 209 13.85 -24.71 29.92
CA PRO A 209 14.49 -25.88 30.52
C PRO A 209 14.35 -27.14 29.64
N VAL A 210 13.40 -27.15 28.70
CA VAL A 210 13.29 -28.18 27.67
C VAL A 210 14.00 -27.70 26.41
N ALA A 211 14.81 -28.56 25.80
CA ALA A 211 15.56 -28.24 24.60
C ALA A 211 14.66 -27.68 23.48
N ASN A 212 15.13 -26.62 22.82
CA ASN A 212 14.45 -25.90 21.74
C ASN A 212 13.10 -25.31 22.13
N THR A 213 12.88 -24.99 23.41
CA THR A 213 11.72 -24.19 23.84
C THR A 213 12.17 -22.80 24.24
N SER A 214 11.32 -21.79 24.07
CA SER A 214 11.66 -20.41 24.39
C SER A 214 10.45 -19.59 24.84
N MET A 215 10.70 -18.54 25.63
CA MET A 215 9.66 -17.69 26.21
C MET A 215 10.12 -16.26 26.47
N THR A 216 9.16 -15.33 26.52
CA THR A 216 9.40 -13.91 26.85
C THR A 216 9.66 -13.73 28.34
N VAL A 217 10.68 -12.92 28.68
CA VAL A 217 11.06 -12.52 30.04
C VAL A 217 11.18 -11.02 30.14
N ILE A 218 10.75 -10.48 31.29
CA ILE A 218 10.90 -9.07 31.63
C ILE A 218 11.85 -8.95 32.82
N VAL A 219 12.92 -8.16 32.66
CA VAL A 219 13.89 -7.85 33.71
C VAL A 219 14.09 -6.35 33.85
N ARG A 220 14.62 -5.92 34.99
CA ARG A 220 15.24 -4.60 35.15
C ARG A 220 16.69 -4.72 35.60
N GLY A 221 17.46 -3.66 35.41
CA GLY A 221 18.86 -3.57 35.79
C GLY A 221 19.37 -2.15 35.62
N ARG A 222 20.67 -1.96 35.81
CA ARG A 222 21.36 -0.67 35.63
C ARG A 222 22.55 -0.82 34.71
N ILE A 223 22.98 0.28 34.10
CA ILE A 223 24.27 0.34 33.40
C ILE A 223 25.25 1.10 34.29
N ARG A 224 26.36 0.45 34.67
CA ARG A 224 27.49 1.07 35.37
C ARG A 224 28.77 0.69 34.64
N ASP A 225 29.58 1.68 34.27
CA ASP A 225 30.85 1.50 33.55
C ASP A 225 30.75 0.61 32.29
N GLY A 226 29.64 0.73 31.55
CA GLY A 226 29.39 -0.04 30.32
C GLY A 226 28.96 -1.50 30.55
N ALA A 227 28.64 -1.89 31.79
CA ALA A 227 28.15 -3.21 32.14
C ALA A 227 26.71 -3.17 32.70
N TRP A 228 25.92 -4.17 32.34
CA TRP A 228 24.60 -4.45 32.91
C TRP A 228 24.76 -5.08 34.30
N VAL A 229 24.19 -4.44 35.32
CA VAL A 229 24.33 -4.82 36.73
C VAL A 229 22.99 -4.73 37.47
N ASP A 230 22.95 -5.25 38.69
CA ASP A 230 21.78 -5.20 39.59
C ASP A 230 20.50 -5.79 38.98
N GLN A 231 20.62 -6.88 38.19
CA GLN A 231 19.49 -7.45 37.47
C GLN A 231 18.44 -8.06 38.41
N GLU A 232 17.18 -7.73 38.17
CA GLU A 232 16.01 -8.32 38.83
C GLU A 232 15.01 -8.83 37.78
N THR A 233 14.50 -10.04 37.97
CA THR A 233 13.44 -10.60 37.13
C THR A 233 12.07 -10.15 37.62
N LEU A 234 11.31 -9.49 36.75
CA LEU A 234 10.00 -8.94 37.04
C LEU A 234 8.88 -9.87 36.59
N PHE A 235 9.09 -10.55 35.46
CA PHE A 235 8.17 -11.56 34.96
C PHE A 235 8.94 -12.66 34.26
N ARG A 236 8.63 -13.90 34.61
CA ARG A 236 9.06 -15.13 33.94
C ARG A 236 7.92 -16.14 34.04
N ALA A 237 7.50 -16.70 32.92
CA ALA A 237 6.40 -17.66 32.90
C ALA A 237 6.81 -19.00 33.52
N ASP A 238 5.81 -19.79 33.93
CA ASP A 238 6.05 -21.18 34.33
C ASP A 238 6.66 -21.98 33.14
N PRO A 239 7.67 -22.84 33.38
CA PRO A 239 8.30 -23.68 32.36
C PRO A 239 7.36 -24.40 31.39
N LYS A 240 6.14 -24.76 31.82
CA LYS A 240 5.17 -25.45 30.95
C LYS A 240 4.68 -24.60 29.77
N PHE A 241 4.81 -23.27 29.83
CA PHE A 241 4.39 -22.36 28.77
C PHE A 241 5.49 -22.04 27.76
N TYR A 242 6.68 -22.62 27.91
CA TYR A 242 7.75 -22.44 26.94
C TYR A 242 7.41 -23.24 25.67
N SER A 243 7.42 -22.55 24.54
CA SER A 243 6.99 -23.10 23.26
C SER A 243 8.19 -23.43 22.38
N LYS A 244 8.05 -24.46 21.53
CA LYS A 244 9.01 -24.73 20.44
C LYS A 244 8.81 -23.80 19.23
N ASP A 245 7.70 -23.06 19.21
CA ASP A 245 7.41 -22.07 18.21
C ASP A 245 8.25 -20.82 18.45
N ASN A 246 8.81 -20.23 17.39
CA ASN A 246 9.68 -19.06 17.47
C ASN A 246 9.01 -17.79 16.95
N SER A 247 7.69 -17.83 16.79
CA SER A 247 6.85 -16.70 16.38
C SER A 247 6.10 -16.10 17.56
N HIS A 248 5.65 -14.86 17.40
CA HIS A 248 4.68 -14.25 18.30
C HIS A 248 5.15 -14.05 19.75
N PHE A 249 6.39 -13.59 19.95
CA PHE A 249 6.90 -13.25 21.29
C PHE A 249 6.20 -12.03 21.90
N GLY A 250 5.65 -11.12 21.07
CA GLY A 250 5.11 -9.84 21.53
C GLY A 250 6.23 -8.87 21.89
N CYS A 251 6.35 -8.57 23.19
CA CYS A 251 7.46 -7.81 23.77
C CYS A 251 7.45 -6.33 23.42
N ARG A 252 6.35 -5.63 23.74
CA ARG A 252 6.37 -4.19 24.03
C ARG A 252 6.05 -3.92 25.47
N PHE A 253 6.66 -2.88 26.03
CA PHE A 253 6.26 -2.40 27.35
C PHE A 253 6.28 -0.88 27.47
N LEU A 254 5.53 -0.37 28.44
CA LEU A 254 5.55 1.04 28.85
C LEU A 254 5.04 1.20 30.28
N PHE A 255 5.33 2.36 30.86
CA PHE A 255 4.77 2.76 32.14
C PHE A 255 3.47 3.55 31.96
N ASP A 256 2.52 3.34 32.88
CA ASP A 256 1.44 4.31 33.08
C ASP A 256 1.89 5.48 33.96
N LYS A 257 1.02 6.47 34.13
CA LYS A 257 1.28 7.65 34.98
C LYS A 257 1.37 7.33 36.49
N ASN A 258 0.98 6.14 36.91
CA ASN A 258 0.98 5.71 38.30
C ASN A 258 2.18 4.80 38.62
N GLY A 259 3.07 4.56 37.66
CA GLY A 259 4.25 3.71 37.83
C GLY A 259 3.99 2.21 37.65
N HIS A 260 2.86 1.80 37.09
CA HIS A 260 2.65 0.41 36.69
C HIS A 260 3.33 0.14 35.35
N LEU A 261 3.96 -1.03 35.24
CA LEU A 261 4.57 -1.53 34.03
C LEU A 261 3.56 -2.41 33.28
N PHE A 262 3.27 -2.03 32.04
CA PHE A 262 2.48 -2.83 31.11
C PHE A 262 3.40 -3.52 30.12
N PHE A 263 3.14 -4.78 29.79
CA PHE A 263 3.90 -5.51 28.78
C PHE A 263 3.06 -6.52 28.01
N THR A 264 3.51 -6.88 26.82
CA THR A 264 2.77 -7.77 25.91
C THR A 264 3.45 -9.12 25.74
N ILE A 265 2.65 -10.19 25.67
CA ILE A 265 3.09 -11.54 25.32
C ILE A 265 2.14 -12.06 24.24
N GLY A 266 2.68 -12.44 23.08
CA GLY A 266 1.87 -13.02 22.01
C GLY A 266 1.45 -14.46 22.30
N ASP A 267 0.69 -15.07 21.39
CA ASP A 267 0.14 -16.41 21.56
C ASP A 267 1.19 -17.54 21.45
N ARG A 268 2.42 -17.21 21.01
CA ARG A 268 3.53 -18.15 20.82
C ARG A 268 3.16 -19.39 19.97
N GLY A 269 2.27 -19.19 18.99
CA GLY A 269 1.75 -20.23 18.11
C GLY A 269 0.62 -21.08 18.72
N ALA A 270 0.30 -20.89 20.00
CA ALA A 270 -0.75 -21.59 20.72
C ALA A 270 -2.04 -20.74 20.75
N ALA A 271 -2.69 -20.58 19.60
CA ALA A 271 -3.78 -19.63 19.43
C ALA A 271 -4.90 -19.74 20.49
N THR A 272 -5.30 -20.95 20.89
CA THR A 272 -6.34 -21.17 21.91
C THR A 272 -5.98 -20.62 23.29
N ASP A 273 -4.70 -20.56 23.64
CA ASP A 273 -4.24 -20.03 24.91
C ASP A 273 -4.51 -18.53 25.04
N ALA A 274 -4.67 -17.81 23.94
CA ALA A 274 -5.10 -16.41 23.96
C ALA A 274 -6.44 -16.23 24.68
N GLN A 275 -7.32 -17.25 24.68
CA GLN A 275 -8.60 -17.26 25.38
C GLN A 275 -8.52 -17.83 26.81
N ASP A 276 -7.49 -18.61 27.13
CA ASP A 276 -7.31 -19.17 28.47
C ASP A 276 -6.68 -18.14 29.41
N LEU A 277 -7.39 -17.81 30.50
CA LEU A 277 -6.89 -16.90 31.53
C LEU A 277 -5.86 -17.56 32.45
N ALA A 278 -5.74 -18.89 32.47
CA ALA A 278 -4.68 -19.60 33.18
C ALA A 278 -3.35 -19.60 32.42
N SER A 279 -3.34 -19.17 31.15
CA SER A 279 -2.16 -19.02 30.32
C SER A 279 -1.71 -17.55 30.22
N PRO A 280 -0.39 -17.27 30.27
CA PRO A 280 0.14 -15.92 30.03
C PRO A 280 0.18 -15.54 28.53
N LEU A 281 -0.15 -16.46 27.62
CA LEU A 281 0.01 -16.26 26.18
C LEU A 281 -1.15 -15.48 25.56
N GLY A 282 -0.86 -14.60 24.60
CA GLY A 282 -1.86 -13.80 23.90
C GLY A 282 -2.54 -12.76 24.79
N LYS A 283 -1.74 -12.09 25.64
CA LYS A 283 -2.19 -11.19 26.71
C LYS A 283 -1.41 -9.88 26.72
N ILE A 284 -2.06 -8.85 27.28
CA ILE A 284 -1.37 -7.69 27.84
C ILE A 284 -1.39 -7.85 29.35
N HIS A 285 -0.25 -7.61 29.99
CA HIS A 285 -0.06 -7.74 31.43
C HIS A 285 0.18 -6.38 32.08
N ARG A 286 -0.17 -6.26 33.36
CA ARG A 286 0.13 -5.12 34.23
C ARG A 286 0.72 -5.59 35.55
N ILE A 287 1.88 -5.05 35.92
CA ILE A 287 2.59 -5.27 37.18
C ILE A 287 3.08 -3.94 37.77
N HIS A 288 3.54 -3.94 39.02
CA HIS A 288 4.34 -2.84 39.55
C HIS A 288 5.73 -2.81 38.90
N ASP A 289 6.42 -1.68 38.99
CA ASP A 289 7.79 -1.49 38.51
C ASP A 289 8.81 -2.48 39.11
N ASP A 290 8.48 -3.09 40.25
CA ASP A 290 9.27 -4.12 40.94
C ASP A 290 8.75 -5.56 40.78
N GLY A 291 7.75 -5.78 39.93
CA GLY A 291 7.21 -7.12 39.64
C GLY A 291 6.08 -7.57 40.55
N ARG A 292 5.73 -6.82 41.62
CA ARG A 292 4.53 -7.12 42.41
C ARG A 292 3.26 -7.01 41.55
N ILE A 293 2.20 -7.72 41.94
CA ILE A 293 0.90 -7.69 41.25
C ILE A 293 -0.02 -6.62 41.85
N PRO A 294 -0.55 -5.67 41.04
CA PRO A 294 -1.57 -4.73 41.50
C PRO A 294 -2.85 -5.43 41.94
N ALA A 295 -3.38 -5.03 43.10
CA ALA A 295 -4.57 -5.64 43.69
C ALA A 295 -5.89 -5.31 42.94
N ASP A 296 -5.85 -4.33 42.03
CA ASP A 296 -6.96 -3.92 41.17
C ASP A 296 -6.87 -4.52 39.76
N ASN A 297 -5.98 -5.49 39.50
CA ASN A 297 -5.94 -6.19 38.23
C ASN A 297 -7.26 -6.95 37.95
N PRO A 298 -7.78 -6.95 36.71
CA PRO A 298 -9.13 -7.45 36.40
C PRO A 298 -9.40 -8.90 36.81
N PHE A 299 -8.36 -9.74 36.83
CA PHE A 299 -8.47 -11.17 37.10
C PHE A 299 -7.75 -11.64 38.37
N VAL A 300 -7.22 -10.73 39.20
CA VAL A 300 -6.40 -11.07 40.38
C VAL A 300 -7.15 -11.93 41.42
N HIS A 301 -8.47 -11.78 41.50
CA HIS A 301 -9.33 -12.54 42.41
C HIS A 301 -10.02 -13.72 41.75
N ARG A 302 -9.75 -14.00 40.47
CA ARG A 302 -10.32 -15.15 39.75
C ARG A 302 -9.43 -16.38 39.97
N PRO A 303 -9.94 -17.45 40.63
CA PRO A 303 -9.14 -18.66 40.84
C PRO A 303 -8.59 -19.23 39.53
N GLY A 304 -7.30 -19.54 39.51
CA GLY A 304 -6.61 -20.14 38.37
C GLY A 304 -6.20 -19.17 37.26
N ALA A 305 -6.62 -17.90 37.30
CA ALA A 305 -6.19 -16.91 36.32
C ALA A 305 -4.77 -16.39 36.63
N VAL A 306 -4.01 -16.06 35.59
CA VAL A 306 -2.73 -15.36 35.72
C VAL A 306 -3.01 -13.94 36.21
N ALA A 307 -2.57 -13.65 37.44
CA ALA A 307 -2.94 -12.44 38.16
C ALA A 307 -2.46 -11.12 37.53
N SER A 308 -1.45 -11.17 36.66
CA SER A 308 -0.95 -10.01 35.92
C SER A 308 -1.79 -9.65 34.69
N VAL A 309 -2.72 -10.49 34.24
CA VAL A 309 -3.47 -10.25 32.99
C VAL A 309 -4.32 -8.99 33.10
N TRP A 310 -4.12 -8.08 32.15
CA TRP A 310 -4.90 -6.86 31.96
C TRP A 310 -5.96 -7.03 30.88
N SER A 311 -5.60 -7.56 29.71
CA SER A 311 -6.51 -7.93 28.62
C SER A 311 -6.07 -9.23 27.95
N TYR A 312 -6.97 -9.86 27.21
CA TYR A 312 -6.73 -11.17 26.60
C TYR A 312 -7.34 -11.31 25.21
N GLY A 313 -7.05 -12.40 24.51
CA GLY A 313 -7.52 -12.62 23.14
C GLY A 313 -6.69 -11.86 22.09
N HIS A 314 -5.39 -11.71 22.33
CA HIS A 314 -4.45 -11.11 21.38
C HIS A 314 -3.62 -12.21 20.68
N ARG A 315 -3.21 -11.97 19.44
CA ARG A 315 -2.33 -12.85 18.66
C ARG A 315 -0.87 -12.48 18.84
N HIS A 316 -0.48 -11.28 18.41
CA HIS A 316 0.92 -10.86 18.44
C HIS A 316 1.08 -9.33 18.58
N PRO A 317 0.80 -8.80 19.78
CA PRO A 317 0.92 -7.39 20.12
C PRO A 317 2.36 -6.88 20.13
N GLN A 318 2.67 -5.94 19.22
CA GLN A 318 4.02 -5.38 18.97
C GLN A 318 4.12 -3.85 19.06
N GLY A 319 3.01 -3.17 19.34
CA GLY A 319 2.96 -1.74 19.63
C GLY A 319 2.09 -1.50 20.86
N LEU A 320 2.50 -0.62 21.76
CA LEU A 320 1.72 -0.29 22.95
C LEU A 320 2.01 1.16 23.38
N GLN A 321 0.97 2.00 23.51
CA GLN A 321 1.12 3.41 23.87
C GLN A 321 -0.13 3.98 24.54
N PHE A 322 0.05 4.78 25.61
CA PHE A 322 -1.03 5.61 26.16
C PHE A 322 -1.22 6.88 25.34
N HIS A 323 -2.47 7.20 25.03
CA HIS A 323 -2.85 8.50 24.46
C HIS A 323 -2.57 9.61 25.49
N PRO A 324 -1.80 10.65 25.12
CA PRO A 324 -1.27 11.64 26.08
C PRO A 324 -2.37 12.49 26.75
N VAL A 325 -3.47 12.75 26.06
CA VAL A 325 -4.62 13.51 26.61
C VAL A 325 -5.65 12.61 27.30
N THR A 326 -6.17 11.60 26.61
CA THR A 326 -7.27 10.78 27.13
C THR A 326 -6.83 9.71 28.14
N GLY A 327 -5.54 9.36 28.18
CA GLY A 327 -5.00 8.30 29.02
C GLY A 327 -5.43 6.89 28.59
N LYS A 328 -6.09 6.74 27.44
CA LYS A 328 -6.52 5.44 26.90
C LYS A 328 -5.32 4.68 26.34
N LEU A 329 -5.28 3.37 26.56
CA LEU A 329 -4.22 2.49 26.06
C LEU A 329 -4.54 2.07 24.62
N TRP A 330 -3.56 2.19 23.73
CA TRP A 330 -3.63 1.77 22.34
C TRP A 330 -2.57 0.72 22.06
N GLU A 331 -2.86 -0.16 21.12
CA GLU A 331 -2.06 -1.34 20.81
C GLU A 331 -2.12 -1.63 19.31
N THR A 332 -1.05 -2.17 18.75
CA THR A 332 -1.07 -2.75 17.39
C THR A 332 -0.46 -4.12 17.35
N GLU A 333 -1.14 -5.05 16.67
CA GLU A 333 -0.73 -6.44 16.57
C GLU A 333 -0.69 -6.97 15.15
N HIS A 334 0.16 -7.99 14.97
CA HIS A 334 0.15 -8.81 13.77
C HIS A 334 -1.03 -9.79 13.81
N GLY A 335 -1.99 -9.58 12.92
CA GLY A 335 -3.08 -10.50 12.71
C GLY A 335 -2.71 -11.62 11.74
N PRO A 336 -3.66 -12.53 11.45
CA PRO A 336 -3.53 -13.45 10.33
C PRO A 336 -3.44 -12.70 8.98
N ILE A 337 -3.32 -13.40 7.85
CA ILE A 337 -3.04 -12.77 6.55
C ILE A 337 -4.09 -11.69 6.25
N GLY A 338 -3.65 -10.42 6.17
CA GLY A 338 -4.52 -9.27 5.91
C GLY A 338 -5.36 -8.81 7.11
N GLY A 339 -5.06 -9.25 8.32
CA GLY A 339 -5.83 -8.97 9.52
C GLY A 339 -5.07 -8.21 10.61
N ASP A 340 -4.01 -7.46 10.27
CA ASP A 340 -3.29 -6.64 11.26
C ASP A 340 -4.19 -5.57 11.87
N GLU A 341 -4.01 -5.25 13.15
CA GLU A 341 -4.99 -4.48 13.90
C GLU A 341 -4.38 -3.29 14.65
N LEU A 342 -5.20 -2.24 14.82
CA LEU A 342 -5.05 -1.20 15.83
C LEU A 342 -6.20 -1.35 16.81
N ASN A 343 -5.88 -1.55 18.08
CA ASN A 343 -6.83 -1.78 19.15
C ASN A 343 -6.77 -0.67 20.19
N ARG A 344 -7.93 -0.36 20.78
CA ARG A 344 -8.01 0.37 22.05
C ARG A 344 -8.18 -0.65 23.17
N ILE A 345 -7.25 -0.64 24.11
CA ILE A 345 -7.14 -1.63 25.18
C ILE A 345 -7.92 -1.20 26.42
N GLU A 346 -8.78 -2.09 26.92
CA GLU A 346 -9.59 -1.91 28.12
C GLU A 346 -9.35 -3.04 29.14
N PRO A 347 -9.41 -2.74 30.45
CA PRO A 347 -9.24 -3.75 31.50
C PRO A 347 -10.26 -4.88 31.38
N GLY A 348 -9.78 -6.12 31.44
CA GLY A 348 -10.57 -7.34 31.45
C GLY A 348 -11.21 -7.70 30.11
N ARG A 349 -10.96 -6.91 29.05
CA ARG A 349 -11.60 -7.09 27.75
C ARG A 349 -10.93 -8.21 26.93
N ASN A 350 -11.76 -8.91 26.16
CA ASN A 350 -11.35 -9.94 25.20
C ASN A 350 -11.25 -9.33 23.79
N TYR A 351 -10.11 -9.47 23.12
CA TYR A 351 -9.87 -9.00 21.74
C TYR A 351 -10.07 -10.12 20.71
N GLY A 352 -10.52 -11.28 21.17
CA GLY A 352 -11.25 -12.22 20.35
C GLY A 352 -10.40 -13.21 19.56
N TRP A 353 -9.08 -13.07 19.48
CA TRP A 353 -8.22 -14.08 18.87
C TRP A 353 -8.27 -15.42 19.62
N PRO A 354 -8.44 -16.59 18.96
CA PRO A 354 -8.61 -16.84 17.52
C PRO A 354 -10.07 -17.10 17.13
N ILE A 355 -11.02 -16.65 17.92
CA ILE A 355 -12.45 -16.84 17.69
C ILE A 355 -12.94 -15.90 16.59
N VAL A 356 -12.52 -14.63 16.63
CA VAL A 356 -12.78 -13.60 15.63
C VAL A 356 -11.48 -13.06 15.02
N SER A 357 -11.53 -12.68 13.75
CA SER A 357 -10.45 -11.97 13.06
C SER A 357 -10.93 -11.38 11.74
N SER A 358 -10.27 -10.30 11.28
CA SER A 358 -10.48 -9.72 9.96
C SER A 358 -9.62 -10.35 8.85
N GLY A 359 -8.61 -11.17 9.20
CA GLY A 359 -7.71 -11.80 8.24
C GLY A 359 -7.99 -13.30 7.99
N LEU A 360 -7.14 -13.92 7.16
CA LEU A 360 -7.24 -15.33 6.77
C LEU A 360 -6.08 -16.13 7.36
N GLN A 361 -6.33 -17.30 7.96
CA GLN A 361 -5.27 -18.19 8.43
C GLN A 361 -5.55 -19.65 8.04
N PRO A 362 -4.91 -20.14 6.97
CA PRO A 362 -5.12 -21.51 6.51
C PRO A 362 -4.70 -22.61 7.51
N GLU A 363 -3.79 -22.31 8.44
CA GLU A 363 -3.13 -23.31 9.30
C GLU A 363 -3.82 -23.55 10.65
N ILE A 364 -4.80 -22.74 11.06
CA ILE A 364 -5.54 -22.98 12.31
C ILE A 364 -6.58 -24.07 12.09
N ARG A 365 -6.28 -25.26 12.59
CA ARG A 365 -7.19 -26.41 12.66
C ARG A 365 -8.02 -26.31 13.93
N TRP A 366 -9.35 -26.38 13.80
CA TRP A 366 -10.25 -26.45 14.97
C TRP A 366 -10.89 -27.84 15.08
N GLU A 367 -11.05 -28.35 16.31
CA GLU A 367 -11.38 -29.75 16.60
C GLU A 367 -12.78 -30.20 16.09
N GLY A 368 -13.68 -29.29 15.73
CA GLY A 368 -14.97 -29.65 15.11
C GLY A 368 -15.04 -29.42 13.58
N GLY A 369 -13.94 -28.99 12.94
CA GLY A 369 -13.89 -28.69 11.50
C GLY A 369 -13.32 -29.79 10.63
N GLY A 370 -13.19 -31.02 11.16
CA GLY A 370 -12.61 -32.15 10.42
C GLY A 370 -11.17 -31.91 9.93
N GLY A 371 -10.43 -30.99 10.57
CA GLY A 371 -9.05 -30.65 10.19
C GLY A 371 -8.91 -29.76 8.95
N GLN A 372 -9.98 -29.09 8.49
CA GLN A 372 -9.94 -28.13 7.39
C GLN A 372 -9.44 -26.73 7.82
N PRO A 373 -8.79 -25.96 6.93
CA PRO A 373 -8.45 -24.55 7.13
C PRO A 373 -9.67 -23.70 7.54
N ARG A 374 -9.55 -22.87 8.58
CA ARG A 374 -10.59 -21.87 8.87
C ARG A 374 -10.40 -20.64 7.97
N LEU A 375 -11.11 -20.64 6.85
CA LEU A 375 -11.16 -19.52 5.90
C LEU A 375 -12.22 -18.47 6.27
N ASP A 376 -13.01 -18.72 7.31
CA ASP A 376 -14.22 -17.98 7.70
C ASP A 376 -14.22 -17.60 9.20
N PHE A 377 -13.28 -16.76 9.62
CA PHE A 377 -13.42 -16.13 10.94
C PHE A 377 -14.68 -15.25 10.97
N ALA A 378 -15.42 -15.32 12.09
CA ALA A 378 -16.42 -14.30 12.38
C ALA A 378 -15.69 -12.96 12.59
N ARG A 379 -16.24 -11.85 12.09
CA ARG A 379 -15.60 -10.53 12.22
C ARG A 379 -15.82 -9.86 13.58
N SER A 380 -16.88 -10.27 14.27
CA SER A 380 -17.27 -9.75 15.57
C SER A 380 -18.01 -10.85 16.34
N SER A 381 -17.98 -10.81 17.67
CA SER A 381 -18.74 -11.73 18.51
C SER A 381 -19.13 -11.04 19.83
N PRO A 382 -20.33 -11.31 20.39
CA PRO A 382 -20.74 -10.76 21.67
C PRO A 382 -19.69 -11.00 22.78
N GLY A 383 -19.36 -9.94 23.52
CA GLY A 383 -18.37 -10.00 24.61
C GLY A 383 -16.92 -9.83 24.17
N MET A 384 -16.65 -9.73 22.87
CA MET A 384 -15.32 -9.42 22.33
C MET A 384 -15.27 -7.96 21.86
N ALA A 385 -14.08 -7.37 21.84
CA ALA A 385 -13.83 -6.06 21.25
C ALA A 385 -13.46 -6.24 19.78
N ASP A 386 -14.03 -5.39 18.93
CA ASP A 386 -13.62 -5.29 17.54
C ASP A 386 -12.43 -4.33 17.42
N PRO A 387 -11.53 -4.53 16.44
CA PRO A 387 -10.42 -3.62 16.22
C PRO A 387 -10.90 -2.24 15.78
N VAL A 388 -10.18 -1.20 16.19
CA VAL A 388 -10.47 0.19 15.76
C VAL A 388 -10.11 0.35 14.28
N VAL A 389 -9.03 -0.28 13.83
CA VAL A 389 -8.63 -0.39 12.43
C VAL A 389 -8.13 -1.81 12.18
N ALA A 390 -8.51 -2.39 11.04
CA ALA A 390 -7.87 -3.58 10.49
C ALA A 390 -7.21 -3.22 9.14
N TRP A 391 -6.01 -3.74 8.87
CA TRP A 391 -5.26 -3.46 7.64
C TRP A 391 -5.18 -4.67 6.71
N THR A 392 -5.77 -4.52 5.52
CA THR A 392 -5.68 -5.46 4.40
C THR A 392 -5.21 -4.73 3.14
N PRO A 393 -4.10 -5.13 2.49
CA PRO A 393 -3.14 -6.15 2.92
C PRO A 393 -2.44 -5.78 4.23
N ALA A 394 -1.90 -6.80 4.91
CA ALA A 394 -1.15 -6.66 6.15
C ALA A 394 0.03 -5.69 5.98
N ILE A 395 0.26 -4.85 7.00
CA ILE A 395 1.36 -3.88 7.04
C ILE A 395 2.49 -4.34 7.96
N ALA A 396 2.26 -5.41 8.73
CA ALA A 396 3.06 -5.91 9.84
C ALA A 396 3.40 -4.77 10.82
N PRO A 397 2.39 -4.27 11.58
CA PRO A 397 2.56 -3.12 12.46
C PRO A 397 3.48 -3.48 13.63
N SER A 398 4.27 -2.52 14.07
CA SER A 398 5.20 -2.72 15.19
C SER A 398 5.12 -1.57 16.19
N GLY A 399 6.20 -0.81 16.40
CA GLY A 399 6.19 0.30 17.34
C GLY A 399 5.13 1.36 17.02
N ILE A 400 4.47 1.85 18.07
CA ILE A 400 3.55 2.98 17.97
C ILE A 400 3.91 4.06 18.99
N MET A 401 3.58 5.31 18.69
CA MET A 401 3.82 6.43 19.59
C MET A 401 2.88 7.60 19.29
N PHE A 402 2.30 8.22 20.32
CA PHE A 402 1.66 9.52 20.15
C PHE A 402 2.70 10.64 20.18
N TYR A 403 2.71 11.49 19.16
CA TYR A 403 3.64 12.61 19.12
C TYR A 403 3.28 13.69 20.13
N THR A 404 4.22 14.04 21.01
CA THR A 404 4.03 15.03 22.09
C THR A 404 5.03 16.19 22.03
N GLY A 405 6.02 16.12 21.13
CA GLY A 405 7.02 17.17 20.95
C GLY A 405 6.47 18.42 20.23
N ASP A 406 7.33 19.41 20.05
CA ASP A 406 6.95 20.72 19.51
C ASP A 406 7.56 21.03 18.13
N ARG A 407 8.38 20.13 17.58
CA ARG A 407 8.97 20.29 16.23
C ARG A 407 7.97 20.05 15.10
N TYR A 408 6.90 19.31 15.38
CA TYR A 408 5.79 19.07 14.46
C TYR A 408 4.45 19.46 15.11
N PRO A 409 4.18 20.76 15.32
CA PRO A 409 3.05 21.21 16.15
C PRO A 409 1.70 20.66 15.67
N ARG A 410 1.50 20.57 14.36
CA ARG A 410 0.27 19.99 13.75
C ARG A 410 0.17 18.46 13.83
N TRP A 411 1.19 17.75 14.27
CA TRP A 411 1.14 16.31 14.55
C TRP A 411 0.91 15.99 16.03
N LYS A 412 0.78 17.01 16.88
CA LYS A 412 0.59 16.80 18.33
C LYS A 412 -0.65 15.93 18.59
N ASN A 413 -0.49 14.91 19.41
CA ASN A 413 -1.49 13.86 19.69
C ASN A 413 -1.87 12.98 18.49
N SER A 414 -1.18 13.07 17.34
CA SER A 414 -1.31 12.04 16.30
C SER A 414 -0.57 10.78 16.74
N LEU A 415 -1.17 9.61 16.50
CA LEU A 415 -0.53 8.32 16.66
C LEU A 415 0.34 8.03 15.44
N LEU A 416 1.60 7.71 15.66
CA LEU A 416 2.51 7.19 14.65
C LEU A 416 2.54 5.67 14.75
N VAL A 417 2.41 4.97 13.63
CA VAL A 417 2.43 3.51 13.53
C VAL A 417 3.49 3.10 12.52
N THR A 418 4.44 2.26 12.94
CA THR A 418 5.47 1.70 12.05
C THR A 418 4.99 0.42 11.38
N GLY A 419 5.33 0.22 10.11
CA GLY A 419 5.01 -0.98 9.34
C GLY A 419 6.25 -1.63 8.76
N LEU A 420 6.42 -2.92 9.05
CA LEU A 420 7.57 -3.71 8.61
C LEU A 420 7.42 -4.13 7.14
N MET A 421 6.46 -5.01 6.85
CA MET A 421 6.14 -5.46 5.48
C MET A 421 5.58 -4.32 4.64
N GLY A 422 4.85 -3.38 5.27
CA GLY A 422 4.38 -2.19 4.60
C GLY A 422 5.49 -1.18 4.26
N GLU A 423 6.68 -1.33 4.86
CA GLU A 423 7.83 -0.42 4.75
C GLU A 423 7.45 1.05 4.90
N GLN A 424 6.60 1.35 5.87
CA GLN A 424 5.95 2.65 5.99
C GLN A 424 5.93 3.16 7.43
N LEU A 425 5.98 4.48 7.57
CA LEU A 425 5.53 5.17 8.78
C LEU A 425 4.19 5.81 8.48
N ARG A 426 3.20 5.54 9.34
CA ARG A 426 1.85 6.07 9.21
C ARG A 426 1.55 7.01 10.36
N ARG A 427 0.91 8.14 10.06
CA ARG A 427 0.30 9.04 11.03
C ARG A 427 -1.21 8.80 11.06
N ILE A 428 -1.76 8.72 12.26
CA ILE A 428 -3.16 8.44 12.51
C ILE A 428 -3.69 9.54 13.44
N GLU A 429 -4.79 10.17 13.05
CA GLU A 429 -5.52 11.07 13.93
C GLU A 429 -6.70 10.31 14.53
N THR A 430 -6.94 10.57 15.81
CA THR A 430 -8.03 9.96 16.56
C THR A 430 -8.91 11.04 17.16
N ASP A 431 -10.23 10.88 17.05
CA ASP A 431 -11.21 11.63 17.82
C ASP A 431 -11.87 10.69 18.83
N GLY A 432 -11.50 10.88 20.10
CA GLY A 432 -11.88 9.98 21.19
C GLY A 432 -11.46 8.55 20.91
N ASP A 433 -12.43 7.76 20.46
CA ASP A 433 -12.35 6.31 20.26
C ASP A 433 -12.30 5.87 18.80
N ARG A 434 -12.31 6.84 17.88
CA ARG A 434 -12.39 6.60 16.44
C ARG A 434 -11.14 7.10 15.77
N VAL A 435 -10.64 6.34 14.80
CA VAL A 435 -9.66 6.85 13.83
C VAL A 435 -10.40 7.72 12.82
N THR A 436 -9.99 8.98 12.72
CA THR A 436 -10.57 9.97 11.80
C THR A 436 -9.69 10.18 10.57
N ARG A 437 -8.38 9.94 10.69
CA ARG A 437 -7.41 10.13 9.61
C ARG A 437 -6.35 9.04 9.64
N GLN A 438 -5.90 8.61 8.47
CA GLN A 438 -4.65 7.88 8.31
C GLN A 438 -3.87 8.44 7.13
N GLU A 439 -2.59 8.70 7.34
CA GLU A 439 -1.66 9.24 6.36
C GLU A 439 -0.38 8.41 6.35
N ILE A 440 0.07 7.97 5.18
CA ILE A 440 1.40 7.38 5.05
C ILE A 440 2.40 8.53 4.92
N LEU A 441 3.23 8.75 5.95
CA LEU A 441 4.25 9.79 5.95
C LEU A 441 5.36 9.48 4.95
N PHE A 442 5.79 8.23 4.86
CA PHE A 442 6.68 7.75 3.81
C PHE A 442 6.53 6.23 3.64
N LYS A 443 6.96 5.72 2.49
CA LYS A 443 6.94 4.29 2.16
C LYS A 443 8.17 3.89 1.33
N GLY A 444 8.59 2.63 1.43
CA GLY A 444 9.61 2.03 0.55
C GLY A 444 11.05 2.40 0.93
N GLN A 445 11.28 2.86 2.16
CA GLN A 445 12.62 3.18 2.67
C GLN A 445 13.23 2.06 3.53
N GLY A 446 12.55 0.91 3.62
CA GLY A 446 12.89 -0.24 4.44
C GLY A 446 11.85 -0.54 5.53
N ARG A 447 12.04 -1.68 6.21
CA ARG A 447 11.15 -2.17 7.28
C ARG A 447 11.25 -1.26 8.51
N VAL A 448 10.17 -0.52 8.80
CA VAL A 448 10.11 0.44 9.90
C VAL A 448 9.71 -0.27 11.19
N ARG A 449 10.59 -0.28 12.20
CA ARG A 449 10.45 -1.13 13.41
C ARG A 449 9.97 -0.39 14.65
N ALA A 450 10.52 0.79 14.90
CA ALA A 450 10.24 1.56 16.09
C ALA A 450 10.30 3.04 15.77
N VAL A 451 9.50 3.81 16.49
CA VAL A 451 9.49 5.27 16.43
C VAL A 451 9.50 5.82 17.84
N THR A 452 10.30 6.85 18.10
CA THR A 452 10.34 7.55 19.40
C THR A 452 10.59 9.04 19.20
N THR A 453 10.24 9.86 20.19
CA THR A 453 10.52 11.30 20.18
C THR A 453 11.80 11.54 20.98
N GLY A 454 12.77 12.23 20.38
CA GLY A 454 14.00 12.62 21.07
C GLY A 454 13.81 13.82 22.00
N PRO A 455 14.79 14.08 22.88
CA PRO A 455 14.77 15.24 23.77
C PRO A 455 14.79 16.60 23.04
N ASP A 456 15.18 16.60 21.76
CA ASP A 456 15.14 17.75 20.85
C ASP A 456 13.78 17.94 20.15
N GLY A 457 12.80 17.09 20.48
CA GLY A 457 11.45 17.08 19.92
C GLY A 457 11.35 16.50 18.51
N LEU A 458 12.44 16.00 17.92
CA LEU A 458 12.42 15.31 16.64
C LEU A 458 11.92 13.87 16.77
N LEU A 459 11.49 13.31 15.66
CA LEU A 459 11.11 11.90 15.57
C LEU A 459 12.30 11.08 15.10
N TYR A 460 12.56 9.98 15.80
CA TYR A 460 13.60 9.00 15.49
C TYR A 460 12.96 7.67 15.12
N VAL A 461 13.43 7.06 14.05
CA VAL A 461 12.83 5.88 13.44
C VAL A 461 13.89 4.81 13.19
N ALA A 462 13.69 3.61 13.73
CA ALA A 462 14.55 2.46 13.50
C ALA A 462 14.11 1.67 12.26
N PHE A 463 15.08 1.30 11.43
CA PHE A 463 14.91 0.44 10.25
C PHE A 463 15.66 -0.88 10.44
N ASN A 464 15.09 -2.00 10.00
CA ASN A 464 15.74 -3.32 10.06
C ASN A 464 16.42 -3.76 8.75
N SER A 465 15.79 -3.50 7.60
CA SER A 465 16.29 -3.96 6.30
C SER A 465 15.73 -3.04 5.20
N PRO A 466 16.40 -2.93 4.04
CA PRO A 466 17.68 -3.56 3.67
C PRO A 466 18.89 -2.94 4.38
N THR A 467 18.72 -1.79 5.04
CA THR A 467 19.77 -1.12 5.81
C THR A 467 19.32 -0.95 7.25
N SER A 468 20.04 -1.57 8.19
CA SER A 468 19.84 -1.33 9.62
C SER A 468 20.40 0.02 10.03
N ARG A 469 19.50 0.94 10.40
CA ARG A 469 19.84 2.32 10.76
C ARG A 469 18.79 2.93 11.68
N ILE A 470 19.14 4.04 12.31
CA ILE A 470 18.19 4.97 12.91
C ILE A 470 18.21 6.24 12.06
N ALA A 471 17.05 6.65 11.58
CA ALA A 471 16.86 7.94 10.91
C ALA A 471 16.17 8.92 11.85
N ARG A 472 16.37 10.21 11.61
CA ARG A 472 15.60 11.29 12.21
C ARG A 472 14.77 11.98 11.14
N LEU A 473 13.54 12.36 11.47
CA LEU A 473 12.74 13.21 10.60
C LEU A 473 13.10 14.65 10.95
N VAL A 474 13.71 15.36 10.01
CA VAL A 474 14.10 16.77 10.18
C VAL A 474 13.07 17.65 9.47
N PRO A 475 12.33 18.51 10.19
CA PRO A 475 11.42 19.43 9.54
C PRO A 475 12.22 20.42 8.71
N LEU A 476 11.73 20.75 7.53
CA LEU A 476 12.24 21.90 6.79
C LEU A 476 11.45 23.10 7.28
N ASP A 477 12.14 24.10 7.83
CA ASP A 477 11.53 25.23 8.55
C ASP A 477 10.25 25.73 7.88
N GLU A 478 9.12 25.55 8.56
CA GLU A 478 7.97 26.48 8.46
C GLU A 478 8.36 27.76 9.22
N GLY A 479 9.44 28.43 8.79
CA GLY A 479 9.76 29.74 9.29
C GLY A 479 8.58 30.66 9.04
N ALA A 480 8.35 31.62 9.94
CA ALA A 480 7.28 32.62 9.90
C ALA A 480 7.37 33.60 8.70
N ALA A 481 7.60 33.09 7.49
CA ALA A 481 7.31 33.69 6.22
C ALA A 481 5.93 33.16 5.80
N SER A 482 4.93 34.02 5.94
CA SER A 482 3.70 34.09 5.16
C SER A 482 3.12 32.78 4.58
N ALA A 483 1.82 32.59 4.78
CA ALA A 483 0.98 31.72 3.94
C ALA A 483 1.00 32.03 2.41
N SER A 484 1.94 32.86 1.93
CA SER A 484 2.44 32.95 0.55
C SER A 484 3.94 32.58 0.55
N ALA A 485 4.46 31.54 -0.08
CA ALA A 485 4.10 30.96 -1.36
C ALA A 485 4.56 29.50 -1.36
N ARG A 486 3.62 28.55 -1.29
CA ARG A 486 3.88 27.22 -1.84
C ARG A 486 4.00 27.41 -3.36
N PRO A 487 4.98 26.80 -4.06
CA PRO A 487 4.96 26.85 -5.51
C PRO A 487 3.64 26.20 -5.98
N ALA A 488 2.85 26.97 -6.72
CA ALA A 488 1.59 26.51 -7.32
C ALA A 488 1.79 25.19 -8.09
N VAL A 489 2.99 24.98 -8.64
CA VAL A 489 3.39 23.79 -9.39
C VAL A 489 4.76 23.28 -8.90
N ARG A 490 4.84 22.03 -8.45
CA ARG A 490 6.11 21.35 -8.08
C ARG A 490 6.42 20.24 -9.09
N ARG A 491 7.61 20.28 -9.71
CA ARG A 491 8.15 19.23 -10.59
C ARG A 491 9.02 18.25 -9.79
N ALA A 492 8.93 16.97 -10.09
CA ALA A 492 9.78 15.91 -9.53
C ALA A 492 9.92 14.72 -10.49
N VAL A 493 10.97 13.92 -10.34
CA VAL A 493 11.05 12.62 -11.03
C VAL A 493 10.01 11.68 -10.42
N PHE A 494 9.16 11.09 -11.25
CA PHE A 494 8.14 10.13 -10.82
C PHE A 494 8.69 8.70 -10.79
N GLY A 495 9.48 8.33 -11.78
CA GLY A 495 10.04 6.98 -11.89
C GLY A 495 10.49 6.66 -13.29
N ARG A 496 10.79 5.40 -13.55
CA ARG A 496 11.10 4.89 -14.89
C ARG A 496 10.11 3.82 -15.33
N THR A 497 9.66 3.89 -16.58
CA THR A 497 8.85 2.85 -17.22
C THR A 497 9.63 1.52 -17.32
N ALA A 498 8.94 0.44 -17.69
CA ALA A 498 9.57 -0.88 -17.87
C ALA A 498 10.76 -0.86 -18.86
N ASP A 499 10.71 0.00 -19.87
CA ASP A 499 11.75 0.21 -20.89
C ASP A 499 12.77 1.30 -20.51
N GLY A 500 12.74 1.80 -19.27
CA GLY A 500 13.76 2.68 -18.70
C GLY A 500 13.56 4.18 -18.97
N ILE A 501 12.45 4.57 -19.59
CA ILE A 501 12.11 5.98 -19.87
C ILE A 501 11.81 6.69 -18.55
N GLU A 502 12.51 7.79 -18.30
CA GLU A 502 12.26 8.64 -17.13
C GLU A 502 10.95 9.42 -17.30
N VAL A 503 10.11 9.35 -16.27
CA VAL A 503 8.80 10.01 -16.21
C VAL A 503 8.85 11.07 -15.14
N GLU A 504 8.31 12.24 -15.44
CA GLU A 504 8.21 13.37 -14.52
C GLU A 504 6.81 13.47 -13.94
N SER A 505 6.70 14.07 -12.76
CA SER A 505 5.45 14.46 -12.13
C SER A 505 5.40 15.96 -11.89
N TYR A 506 4.20 16.51 -11.99
CA TYR A 506 3.85 17.91 -11.76
C TYR A 506 2.70 17.95 -10.75
N ARG A 507 2.98 18.37 -9.52
CA ARG A 507 1.95 18.56 -8.48
C ARG A 507 1.43 20.00 -8.53
N LEU A 508 0.15 20.13 -8.85
CA LEU A 508 -0.63 21.37 -8.77
C LEU A 508 -1.26 21.46 -7.38
N THR A 509 -1.12 22.59 -6.69
CA THR A 509 -1.70 22.77 -5.34
C THR A 509 -2.37 24.13 -5.25
N ASN A 510 -3.64 24.16 -4.83
CA ASN A 510 -4.34 25.41 -4.55
C ASN A 510 -4.23 25.78 -3.05
N HIS A 511 -4.65 26.98 -2.69
CA HIS A 511 -4.57 27.43 -1.29
C HIS A 511 -5.67 26.85 -0.41
N ARG A 512 -6.72 26.27 -1.00
CA ARG A 512 -7.84 25.61 -0.30
C ARG A 512 -7.61 24.14 0.04
N GLY A 513 -6.41 23.63 -0.20
CA GLY A 513 -6.00 22.28 0.22
C GLY A 513 -6.29 21.18 -0.79
N ALA A 514 -6.79 21.48 -1.98
CA ALA A 514 -6.83 20.51 -3.08
C ALA A 514 -5.46 20.40 -3.76
N SER A 515 -5.15 19.21 -4.26
CA SER A 515 -3.95 19.00 -5.09
C SER A 515 -4.18 17.96 -6.17
N ALA A 516 -3.50 18.12 -7.30
CA ALA A 516 -3.51 17.17 -8.41
C ALA A 516 -2.06 16.86 -8.82
N LYS A 517 -1.72 15.59 -8.98
CA LYS A 517 -0.41 15.15 -9.50
C LYS A 517 -0.61 14.65 -10.93
N ILE A 518 0.03 15.30 -11.88
CA ILE A 518 0.02 14.92 -13.30
C ILE A 518 1.37 14.32 -13.66
N ILE A 519 1.40 13.20 -14.38
CA ILE A 519 2.65 12.61 -14.89
C ILE A 519 2.76 12.72 -16.41
N THR A 520 3.99 12.82 -16.93
CA THR A 520 4.24 13.02 -18.36
C THR A 520 3.90 11.81 -19.22
N PHE A 521 3.97 10.60 -18.66
CA PHE A 521 3.59 9.39 -19.38
C PHE A 521 2.06 9.25 -19.41
N GLY A 522 1.48 9.21 -20.60
CA GLY A 522 0.04 9.18 -20.82
C GLY A 522 -0.72 10.45 -20.42
N ALA A 523 -0.01 11.52 -20.02
CA ALA A 523 -0.58 12.71 -19.42
C ALA A 523 -1.55 12.40 -18.27
N VAL A 524 -1.19 11.43 -17.42
CA VAL A 524 -2.10 10.83 -16.43
C VAL A 524 -2.29 11.71 -15.20
N VAL A 525 -3.52 11.78 -14.68
CA VAL A 525 -3.82 12.27 -13.33
C VAL A 525 -3.49 11.16 -12.32
N ALA A 526 -2.24 11.12 -11.86
CA ALA A 526 -1.72 10.09 -10.96
C ALA A 526 -2.28 10.19 -9.54
N GLU A 527 -2.72 11.38 -9.12
CA GLU A 527 -3.31 11.63 -7.80
C GLU A 527 -4.22 12.86 -7.91
N LEU A 528 -5.38 12.83 -7.26
CA LEU A 528 -6.25 13.99 -7.08
C LEU A 528 -6.80 13.94 -5.67
N ARG A 529 -6.50 14.95 -4.86
CA ARG A 529 -6.95 15.08 -3.49
C ARG A 529 -7.85 16.30 -3.34
N VAL A 530 -9.02 16.13 -2.75
CA VAL A 530 -10.00 17.21 -2.55
C VAL A 530 -10.62 17.16 -1.15
N PRO A 531 -10.91 18.32 -0.54
CA PRO A 531 -11.45 18.39 0.82
C PRO A 531 -12.86 17.80 0.93
N GLY A 532 -13.12 17.08 2.02
CA GLY A 532 -14.45 16.64 2.46
C GLY A 532 -15.13 17.66 3.39
N ARG A 533 -16.32 17.32 3.92
CA ARG A 533 -17.08 18.21 4.83
C ARG A 533 -16.32 18.59 6.12
N ASP A 534 -15.38 17.75 6.50
CA ASP A 534 -14.47 17.89 7.65
C ASP A 534 -13.25 18.78 7.35
N GLY A 535 -13.15 19.32 6.13
CA GLY A 535 -11.98 20.08 5.67
C GLY A 535 -10.79 19.18 5.29
N VAL A 536 -10.95 17.86 5.31
CA VAL A 536 -9.88 16.89 5.06
C VAL A 536 -9.80 16.53 3.58
N SER A 537 -8.63 16.79 2.98
CA SER A 537 -8.34 16.34 1.61
C SER A 537 -8.00 14.85 1.57
N SER A 538 -8.74 14.09 0.75
CA SER A 538 -8.47 12.67 0.48
C SER A 538 -8.40 12.39 -1.02
N GLY A 539 -7.72 11.31 -1.39
CA GLY A 539 -7.60 10.86 -2.78
C GLY A 539 -8.95 10.42 -3.34
N VAL A 540 -9.36 11.00 -4.46
CA VAL A 540 -10.65 10.72 -5.12
C VAL A 540 -10.51 10.06 -6.49
N VAL A 541 -9.29 9.74 -6.90
CA VAL A 541 -8.98 8.97 -8.12
C VAL A 541 -8.13 7.75 -7.76
N GLN A 542 -8.14 6.74 -8.62
CA GLN A 542 -7.23 5.60 -8.51
C GLN A 542 -5.77 6.07 -8.53
N GLU A 543 -5.10 6.00 -7.39
CA GLU A 543 -3.75 6.53 -7.23
C GLU A 543 -2.70 5.67 -7.97
N ILE A 544 -1.78 6.34 -8.66
CA ILE A 544 -0.60 5.74 -9.27
C ILE A 544 0.62 6.18 -8.47
N VAL A 545 1.31 5.22 -7.85
CA VAL A 545 2.45 5.49 -6.96
C VAL A 545 3.79 5.26 -7.66
N PRO A 546 4.80 6.09 -7.36
CA PRO A 546 6.16 5.92 -7.87
C PRO A 546 6.80 4.61 -7.35
N GLY A 547 7.70 4.02 -8.14
CA GLY A 547 8.55 2.91 -7.68
C GLY A 547 7.93 1.51 -7.64
N ALA A 548 6.64 1.36 -7.93
CA ALA A 548 6.02 0.04 -8.13
C ALA A 548 6.42 -0.52 -9.50
N ALA A 549 7.67 -0.93 -9.70
CA ALA A 549 8.16 -1.34 -11.02
C ALA A 549 7.40 -2.57 -11.56
N PRO A 550 6.92 -2.54 -12.81
CA PRO A 550 6.76 -1.37 -13.68
C PRO A 550 5.42 -0.66 -13.40
N PHE A 551 5.45 0.61 -12.98
CA PHE A 551 4.23 1.34 -12.57
C PHE A 551 3.32 1.60 -13.78
N ASP A 552 3.92 1.68 -14.97
CA ASP A 552 3.28 1.84 -16.28
C ASP A 552 2.38 0.64 -16.63
N ALA A 553 2.68 -0.55 -16.12
CA ALA A 553 1.78 -1.71 -16.26
C ALA A 553 0.46 -1.54 -15.48
N ARG A 554 0.42 -0.63 -14.49
CA ARG A 554 -0.80 -0.29 -13.74
C ARG A 554 -1.63 0.80 -14.40
N ILE A 555 -1.04 1.59 -15.30
CA ILE A 555 -1.76 2.68 -15.97
C ILE A 555 -2.95 2.10 -16.73
N LYS A 556 -2.78 1.09 -17.61
CA LYS A 556 -3.90 0.44 -18.35
C LYS A 556 -5.03 1.41 -18.78
N ASN A 557 -4.66 2.60 -19.26
CA ASN A 557 -5.54 3.74 -19.61
C ASN A 557 -6.15 4.52 -18.42
N SER A 558 -6.07 4.04 -17.18
CA SER A 558 -6.55 4.70 -15.96
C SER A 558 -5.98 6.09 -15.79
N ALA A 559 -6.91 7.05 -15.67
CA ALA A 559 -6.68 8.49 -15.52
C ALA A 559 -5.81 9.13 -16.61
N ALA A 560 -5.57 8.42 -17.71
CA ALA A 560 -4.79 8.87 -18.85
C ALA A 560 -5.62 9.70 -19.81
N VAL A 561 -4.94 10.50 -20.64
CA VAL A 561 -5.54 11.05 -21.85
C VAL A 561 -5.69 9.95 -22.88
N ILE A 562 -6.90 9.82 -23.42
CA ILE A 562 -7.24 8.85 -24.45
C ILE A 562 -7.32 9.54 -25.80
N GLY A 563 -6.71 8.94 -26.81
CA GLY A 563 -6.67 9.41 -28.19
C GLY A 563 -5.83 8.48 -29.08
N ARG A 564 -5.88 8.61 -30.40
CA ARG A 564 -6.48 9.72 -31.16
C ARG A 564 -8.01 9.77 -31.14
N VAL A 565 -8.67 8.62 -31.06
CA VAL A 565 -10.12 8.49 -30.93
C VAL A 565 -10.47 7.65 -29.70
N ALA A 566 -11.14 8.26 -28.73
CA ALA A 566 -11.69 7.62 -27.56
C ALA A 566 -12.86 6.68 -27.91
N ASN A 567 -13.02 5.64 -27.09
CA ASN A 567 -13.98 4.56 -27.26
C ASN A 567 -13.75 3.76 -28.56
N ARG A 568 -14.78 3.04 -29.03
CA ARG A 568 -14.68 2.03 -30.10
C ARG A 568 -14.89 2.59 -31.50
N ILE A 569 -14.22 1.98 -32.48
CA ILE A 569 -14.47 2.10 -33.92
C ILE A 569 -14.75 0.69 -34.46
N ALA A 570 -15.90 0.51 -35.09
CA ALA A 570 -16.37 -0.77 -35.61
C ALA A 570 -15.42 -1.35 -36.67
N GLY A 571 -15.14 -2.65 -36.57
CA GLY A 571 -14.30 -3.39 -37.52
C GLY A 571 -12.86 -2.90 -37.62
N ALA A 572 -12.42 -2.05 -36.69
CA ALA A 572 -11.13 -1.38 -36.71
C ALA A 572 -10.87 -0.65 -38.05
N ARG A 573 -11.89 0.00 -38.60
CA ARG A 573 -11.77 0.73 -39.87
C ARG A 573 -12.75 1.88 -39.99
N PHE A 574 -12.44 2.79 -40.90
CA PHE A 574 -13.35 3.85 -41.33
C PHE A 574 -12.98 4.34 -42.72
N SER A 575 -13.91 5.04 -43.37
CA SER A 575 -13.68 5.70 -44.66
C SER A 575 -13.70 7.22 -44.48
N LEU A 576 -12.71 7.91 -45.03
CA LEU A 576 -12.63 9.38 -44.99
C LEU A 576 -12.17 9.91 -46.35
N ASP A 577 -12.92 10.87 -46.90
CA ASP A 577 -12.66 11.50 -48.20
C ASP A 577 -12.40 10.50 -49.34
N GLY A 578 -13.11 9.37 -49.33
CA GLY A 578 -13.01 8.31 -50.35
C GLY A 578 -11.87 7.31 -50.15
N HIS A 579 -11.14 7.40 -49.03
CA HIS A 579 -10.07 6.47 -48.66
C HIS A 579 -10.48 5.61 -47.46
N ASP A 580 -10.18 4.31 -47.53
CA ASP A 580 -10.39 3.38 -46.43
C ASP A 580 -9.12 3.30 -45.57
N TYR A 581 -9.31 3.44 -44.25
CA TYR A 581 -8.27 3.34 -43.25
C TYR A 581 -8.50 2.11 -42.39
N VAL A 582 -7.44 1.33 -42.16
CA VAL A 582 -7.45 0.16 -41.28
C VAL A 582 -6.61 0.48 -40.05
N LEU A 583 -7.19 0.22 -38.89
CA LEU A 583 -6.61 0.45 -37.58
C LEU A 583 -6.27 -0.90 -36.92
N PRO A 584 -5.43 -0.91 -35.87
CA PRO A 584 -5.21 -2.11 -35.08
C PRO A 584 -6.49 -2.57 -34.37
N ALA A 585 -6.88 -3.83 -34.58
CA ALA A 585 -7.99 -4.46 -33.87
C ALA A 585 -7.54 -4.92 -32.48
N ASN A 586 -7.53 -4.01 -31.51
CA ASN A 586 -7.07 -4.23 -30.14
C ASN A 586 -8.20 -4.57 -29.15
N ASP A 587 -9.45 -4.67 -29.61
CA ASP A 587 -10.61 -5.14 -28.83
C ASP A 587 -11.47 -6.08 -29.68
N GLY A 588 -11.06 -7.35 -29.76
CA GLY A 588 -11.69 -8.32 -30.65
C GLY A 588 -11.57 -7.86 -32.13
N PRO A 589 -12.66 -7.77 -32.89
CA PRO A 589 -12.63 -7.25 -34.27
C PRO A 589 -12.58 -5.72 -34.34
N ASN A 590 -12.67 -5.01 -33.21
CA ASN A 590 -12.84 -3.57 -33.16
C ASN A 590 -11.55 -2.87 -32.70
N HIS A 591 -11.50 -1.56 -32.94
CA HIS A 591 -10.44 -0.68 -32.43
C HIS A 591 -10.96 0.08 -31.22
N ILE A 592 -10.16 0.23 -30.16
CA ILE A 592 -10.55 0.97 -28.96
C ILE A 592 -9.45 1.91 -28.47
N HIS A 593 -9.85 3.10 -28.01
CA HIS A 593 -9.01 4.04 -27.26
C HIS A 593 -7.70 4.42 -27.98
N GLY A 594 -7.76 4.55 -29.30
CA GLY A 594 -6.63 4.95 -30.13
C GLY A 594 -5.56 3.89 -30.38
N GLY A 595 -5.78 2.63 -29.94
CA GLY A 595 -4.99 1.48 -30.39
C GLY A 595 -4.00 0.91 -29.38
N VAL A 596 -2.98 0.20 -29.86
CA VAL A 596 -2.05 -0.59 -29.03
C VAL A 596 -1.11 0.32 -28.23
N ARG A 597 -0.65 1.40 -28.85
CA ARG A 597 0.14 2.49 -28.28
C ARG A 597 -0.57 3.85 -28.47
N GLY A 598 -1.85 3.90 -28.12
CA GLY A 598 -2.61 5.15 -28.05
C GLY A 598 -2.02 6.16 -27.04
N PHE A 599 -2.66 7.32 -26.93
CA PHE A 599 -2.14 8.49 -26.18
C PHE A 599 -1.84 8.24 -24.70
N ALA A 600 -2.46 7.21 -24.10
CA ALA A 600 -2.21 6.78 -22.73
C ALA A 600 -0.84 6.09 -22.53
N ARG A 601 -0.14 5.73 -23.61
CA ARG A 601 1.09 4.91 -23.59
C ARG A 601 2.30 5.60 -24.21
N VAL A 602 2.25 6.92 -24.35
CA VAL A 602 3.32 7.75 -24.91
C VAL A 602 3.80 8.78 -23.89
N LEU A 603 5.03 9.23 -24.05
CA LEU A 603 5.59 10.31 -23.24
C LEU A 603 5.18 11.65 -23.84
N TRP A 604 4.51 12.47 -23.03
CA TRP A 604 4.15 13.83 -23.40
C TRP A 604 5.23 14.81 -22.95
N ARG A 605 5.48 15.84 -23.76
CA ARG A 605 6.35 16.96 -23.38
C ARG A 605 5.59 17.92 -22.49
N ALA A 606 6.07 18.19 -21.28
CA ALA A 606 5.46 19.13 -20.36
C ALA A 606 6.14 20.51 -20.36
N ASP A 607 5.35 21.56 -20.18
CA ASP A 607 5.78 22.91 -19.87
C ASP A 607 4.84 23.53 -18.81
N VAL A 608 5.38 24.40 -17.95
CA VAL A 608 4.60 25.14 -16.95
C VAL A 608 4.42 26.57 -17.49
N PRO A 609 3.19 27.01 -17.81
CA PRO A 609 2.98 28.35 -18.36
C PRO A 609 3.32 29.45 -17.35
N ASP A 610 4.28 30.32 -17.69
CA ASP A 610 4.80 31.41 -16.81
C ASP A 610 3.74 32.44 -16.36
N ALA A 611 2.59 32.52 -17.03
CA ALA A 611 1.58 33.55 -16.82
C ALA A 611 0.40 33.14 -15.92
N ALA A 612 0.39 31.92 -15.38
CA ALA A 612 -0.74 31.43 -14.62
C ALA A 612 -0.55 31.69 -13.11
N HIS A 613 -1.24 32.71 -12.58
CA HIS A 613 -1.46 32.82 -11.12
C HIS A 613 -2.16 31.58 -10.54
N THR A 614 -2.80 30.78 -11.41
CA THR A 614 -3.46 29.51 -11.09
C THR A 614 -2.54 28.32 -11.41
N PRO A 615 -2.36 27.36 -10.48
CA PRO A 615 -1.62 26.12 -10.72
C PRO A 615 -1.98 25.42 -12.04
N SER A 616 -1.03 25.29 -12.97
CA SER A 616 -1.28 24.58 -14.24
C SER A 616 -0.06 23.89 -14.83
N VAL A 617 -0.28 22.85 -15.63
CA VAL A 617 0.74 22.18 -16.44
C VAL A 617 0.17 21.91 -17.83
N ARG A 618 0.94 22.24 -18.85
CA ARG A 618 0.62 21.98 -20.24
C ARG A 618 1.44 20.78 -20.72
N LEU A 619 0.78 19.84 -21.39
CA LEU A 619 1.41 18.69 -22.00
C LEU A 619 1.10 18.65 -23.48
N THR A 620 2.12 18.38 -24.30
CA THR A 620 2.01 18.32 -25.76
C THR A 620 2.54 17.00 -26.30
N TYR A 621 1.79 16.40 -27.22
CA TYR A 621 2.19 15.22 -27.98
C TYR A 621 1.93 15.44 -29.47
N VAL A 622 2.88 15.01 -30.32
CA VAL A 622 2.78 15.08 -31.78
C VAL A 622 2.66 13.64 -32.29
N SER A 623 1.44 13.26 -32.65
CA SER A 623 1.12 11.96 -33.23
C SER A 623 1.42 12.02 -34.73
N ALA A 624 2.29 11.15 -35.23
CA ALA A 624 2.72 11.19 -36.63
C ALA A 624 1.58 10.78 -37.60
N ASP A 625 1.70 11.16 -38.87
CA ASP A 625 0.87 10.60 -39.95
C ASP A 625 1.05 9.07 -40.00
N GLY A 626 -0.06 8.33 -40.00
CA GLY A 626 -0.09 6.87 -39.98
C GLY A 626 0.05 6.22 -38.60
N GLU A 627 0.25 7.00 -37.53
CA GLU A 627 0.33 6.46 -36.17
C GLU A 627 -0.98 5.74 -35.79
N GLU A 628 -0.87 4.47 -35.38
CA GLU A 628 -2.02 3.57 -35.12
C GLU A 628 -3.01 3.47 -36.31
N GLY A 629 -2.55 3.79 -37.52
CA GLY A 629 -3.35 3.75 -38.76
C GLY A 629 -4.14 5.02 -39.07
N TYR A 630 -4.03 6.07 -38.26
CA TYR A 630 -4.75 7.34 -38.48
C TYR A 630 -4.02 8.25 -39.47
N PRO A 631 -4.73 8.89 -40.43
CA PRO A 631 -4.12 9.86 -41.35
C PRO A 631 -3.79 11.18 -40.66
N GLY A 632 -2.77 11.87 -41.14
CA GLY A 632 -2.37 13.20 -40.71
C GLY A 632 -1.53 13.21 -39.45
N THR A 633 -0.52 14.07 -39.43
CA THR A 633 0.15 14.47 -38.21
C THR A 633 -0.85 15.25 -37.36
N LEU A 634 -1.00 14.89 -36.09
CA LEU A 634 -1.86 15.58 -35.14
C LEU A 634 -1.02 16.12 -33.97
N THR A 635 -0.92 17.44 -33.87
CA THR A 635 -0.33 18.09 -32.68
C THR A 635 -1.44 18.31 -31.66
N THR A 636 -1.34 17.64 -30.52
CA THR A 636 -2.32 17.69 -29.44
C THR A 636 -1.70 18.32 -28.20
N THR A 637 -2.43 19.21 -27.55
CA THR A 637 -2.08 19.79 -26.27
C THR A 637 -3.23 19.58 -25.29
N ILE A 638 -2.88 19.21 -24.06
CA ILE A 638 -3.77 19.25 -22.90
C ILE A 638 -3.19 20.21 -21.86
N THR A 639 -4.01 21.10 -21.29
CA THR A 639 -3.63 21.89 -20.12
C THR A 639 -4.48 21.47 -18.93
N TYR A 640 -3.82 21.00 -17.87
CA TYR A 640 -4.45 20.77 -16.57
C TYR A 640 -4.32 22.04 -15.74
N THR A 641 -5.43 22.53 -15.19
CA THR A 641 -5.46 23.68 -14.29
C THR A 641 -6.23 23.32 -13.02
N LEU A 642 -5.66 23.60 -11.85
CA LEU A 642 -6.34 23.43 -10.56
C LEU A 642 -6.70 24.81 -9.99
N THR A 643 -7.99 25.15 -9.98
CA THR A 643 -8.47 26.46 -9.50
C THR A 643 -8.58 26.53 -7.98
N GLU A 644 -8.74 27.75 -7.44
CA GLU A 644 -8.97 27.97 -6.01
C GLU A 644 -10.30 27.39 -5.52
N GLU A 645 -11.28 27.25 -6.40
CA GLU A 645 -12.60 26.66 -6.13
C GLU A 645 -12.57 25.12 -6.20
N ASN A 646 -11.41 24.50 -6.02
CA ASN A 646 -11.22 23.05 -6.12
C ASN A 646 -11.72 22.46 -7.45
N THR A 647 -11.53 23.17 -8.56
CA THR A 647 -11.87 22.65 -9.90
C THR A 647 -10.62 22.15 -10.60
N LEU A 648 -10.65 20.87 -11.02
CA LEU A 648 -9.67 20.35 -11.98
C LEU A 648 -10.22 20.54 -13.39
N ARG A 649 -9.64 21.49 -14.12
CA ARG A 649 -10.00 21.84 -15.50
C ARG A 649 -9.01 21.23 -16.49
N LEU A 650 -9.54 20.61 -17.54
CA LEU A 650 -8.81 19.98 -18.64
C LEU A 650 -9.19 20.69 -19.93
N ASP A 651 -8.22 21.36 -20.57
CA ASP A 651 -8.40 22.01 -21.86
C ASP A 651 -7.60 21.28 -22.94
N TYR A 652 -8.29 20.71 -23.91
CA TYR A 652 -7.73 20.05 -25.07
C TYR A 652 -7.71 21.00 -26.28
N THR A 653 -6.60 21.02 -26.99
CA THR A 653 -6.53 21.62 -28.33
C THR A 653 -5.75 20.74 -29.27
N ALA A 654 -6.19 20.63 -30.53
CA ALA A 654 -5.40 19.93 -31.54
C ALA A 654 -5.51 20.55 -32.93
N THR A 655 -4.46 20.38 -33.72
CA THR A 655 -4.40 20.79 -35.14
C THR A 655 -3.76 19.68 -35.96
N THR A 656 -4.15 19.57 -37.23
CA THR A 656 -3.66 18.53 -38.13
C THR A 656 -3.26 19.06 -39.50
N ASP A 657 -2.37 18.33 -40.19
CA ASP A 657 -1.94 18.60 -41.57
C ASP A 657 -2.76 17.85 -42.63
N LYS A 658 -3.58 16.86 -42.25
CA LYS A 658 -4.53 16.13 -43.12
C LYS A 658 -5.85 15.87 -42.38
N ALA A 659 -6.95 15.67 -43.11
CA ALA A 659 -8.22 15.34 -42.48
C ALA A 659 -8.09 14.04 -41.65
N THR A 660 -8.56 14.04 -40.40
CA THR A 660 -8.42 12.91 -39.48
C THR A 660 -9.56 12.88 -38.46
N PRO A 661 -10.03 11.70 -38.02
CA PRO A 661 -10.94 11.64 -36.89
C PRO A 661 -10.19 11.96 -35.58
N ILE A 662 -10.85 12.68 -34.68
CA ILE A 662 -10.36 13.01 -33.34
C ILE A 662 -11.51 12.93 -32.32
N ASN A 663 -11.25 12.29 -31.19
CA ASN A 663 -12.12 12.28 -30.03
C ASN A 663 -11.25 12.07 -28.80
N LEU A 664 -11.10 13.09 -27.96
CA LEU A 664 -10.19 13.06 -26.80
C LEU A 664 -10.97 13.07 -25.51
N THR A 665 -10.49 12.32 -24.51
CA THR A 665 -11.07 12.34 -23.16
C THR A 665 -10.00 12.04 -22.10
N ASN A 666 -10.37 12.10 -20.82
CA ASN A 666 -9.56 11.60 -19.72
C ASN A 666 -10.31 10.48 -19.00
N HIS A 667 -9.63 9.36 -18.79
CA HIS A 667 -10.25 8.13 -18.28
C HIS A 667 -10.05 7.97 -16.77
N ALA A 668 -10.25 9.03 -16.00
CA ALA A 668 -10.09 9.03 -14.54
C ALA A 668 -11.09 8.09 -13.86
N TYR A 669 -10.56 7.19 -13.03
CA TYR A 669 -11.30 6.26 -12.20
C TYR A 669 -11.54 6.90 -10.84
N PHE A 670 -12.73 7.45 -10.62
CA PHE A 670 -13.10 8.17 -9.41
C PHE A 670 -13.67 7.25 -8.33
N ASN A 671 -13.39 7.61 -7.08
CA ASN A 671 -14.08 7.14 -5.89
C ASN A 671 -14.08 8.27 -4.86
N LEU A 672 -15.21 8.96 -4.68
CA LEU A 672 -15.27 10.15 -3.81
C LEU A 672 -15.22 9.79 -2.31
N GLY A 673 -15.50 8.53 -1.95
CA GLY A 673 -15.39 8.03 -0.57
C GLY A 673 -13.97 7.66 -0.15
N SER A 674 -13.01 7.64 -1.09
CA SER A 674 -11.60 7.30 -0.84
C SER A 674 -11.39 5.88 -0.29
N GLY A 675 -12.26 4.93 -0.65
CA GLY A 675 -12.26 3.54 -0.23
C GLY A 675 -13.59 2.83 -0.57
N GLY A 676 -13.69 1.53 -0.31
CA GLY A 676 -14.95 0.77 -0.53
C GLY A 676 -15.42 0.67 -1.99
N ASP A 677 -16.62 0.11 -2.21
CA ASP A 677 -17.27 0.16 -3.53
C ASP A 677 -17.89 1.55 -3.80
N VAL A 678 -18.34 1.79 -5.03
CA VAL A 678 -19.02 3.01 -5.47
C VAL A 678 -20.55 2.85 -5.51
N ILE A 679 -21.07 1.76 -4.96
CA ILE A 679 -22.48 1.39 -5.08
C ILE A 679 -23.44 2.43 -4.47
N ASP A 680 -22.98 3.13 -3.43
CA ASP A 680 -23.75 4.16 -2.72
C ASP A 680 -23.55 5.58 -3.27
N HIS A 681 -22.65 5.80 -4.23
CA HIS A 681 -22.54 7.10 -4.90
C HIS A 681 -23.85 7.43 -5.61
N GLU A 682 -24.39 8.60 -5.31
CA GLU A 682 -25.58 9.14 -5.96
C GLU A 682 -25.15 9.88 -7.24
N VAL A 683 -25.61 9.39 -8.39
CA VAL A 683 -25.28 9.92 -9.71
C VAL A 683 -26.51 10.58 -10.32
N MET A 684 -26.29 11.71 -10.99
CA MET A 684 -27.26 12.37 -11.87
C MET A 684 -26.53 12.77 -13.15
N ILE A 685 -27.13 12.51 -14.31
CA ILE A 685 -26.60 12.85 -15.63
C ILE A 685 -27.68 13.63 -16.39
N ASP A 686 -27.33 14.78 -16.94
CA ASP A 686 -28.23 15.60 -17.77
C ASP A 686 -28.34 15.02 -19.19
N ALA A 687 -28.94 13.82 -19.28
CA ALA A 687 -29.11 13.08 -20.52
C ALA A 687 -30.42 12.29 -20.48
N ASP A 688 -31.32 12.55 -21.44
CA ASP A 688 -32.57 11.81 -21.61
C ASP A 688 -32.43 10.58 -22.52
N ARG A 689 -31.27 10.42 -23.17
CA ARG A 689 -30.97 9.35 -24.13
C ARG A 689 -29.57 8.77 -23.95
N VAL A 690 -29.41 7.54 -24.44
CA VAL A 690 -28.13 6.83 -24.57
C VAL A 690 -27.96 6.34 -26.01
N THR A 691 -26.74 5.94 -26.38
CA THR A 691 -26.50 5.18 -27.62
C THR A 691 -26.50 3.68 -27.30
N PRO A 692 -27.56 2.91 -27.61
CA PRO A 692 -27.60 1.47 -27.39
C PRO A 692 -26.53 0.78 -28.21
N VAL A 693 -25.94 -0.27 -27.64
CA VAL A 693 -24.85 -1.01 -28.26
C VAL A 693 -25.26 -2.45 -28.59
N ASP A 694 -24.56 -3.03 -29.56
CA ASP A 694 -24.66 -4.44 -29.90
C ASP A 694 -23.85 -5.33 -28.93
N ALA A 695 -23.77 -6.63 -29.23
CA ALA A 695 -23.02 -7.59 -28.41
C ALA A 695 -21.49 -7.34 -28.40
N GLN A 696 -20.97 -6.52 -29.32
CA GLN A 696 -19.57 -6.12 -29.39
C GLN A 696 -19.32 -4.73 -28.80
N LEU A 697 -20.35 -4.15 -28.15
CA LEU A 697 -20.34 -2.81 -27.57
C LEU A 697 -20.17 -1.69 -28.60
N ILE A 698 -20.58 -1.92 -29.86
CA ILE A 698 -20.65 -0.90 -30.91
C ILE A 698 -22.04 -0.25 -30.91
N PRO A 699 -22.14 1.09 -30.96
CA PRO A 699 -23.44 1.75 -31.09
C PRO A 699 -24.21 1.33 -32.34
N THR A 700 -25.50 1.07 -32.15
CA THR A 700 -26.43 0.68 -33.22
C THR A 700 -26.78 1.82 -34.18
N GLY A 701 -26.47 3.08 -33.81
CA GLY A 701 -26.91 4.30 -34.50
C GLY A 701 -28.20 4.89 -33.92
N GLU A 702 -28.94 4.15 -33.07
CA GLU A 702 -30.13 4.62 -32.37
C GLU A 702 -29.76 5.55 -31.19
N LEU A 703 -30.62 6.54 -30.90
CA LEU A 703 -30.60 7.29 -29.64
C LEU A 703 -31.84 6.91 -28.81
N ALA A 704 -31.68 5.98 -27.87
CA ALA A 704 -32.81 5.44 -27.11
C ALA A 704 -33.06 6.22 -25.82
N PRO A 705 -34.32 6.41 -25.40
CA PRO A 705 -34.64 7.09 -24.15
C PRO A 705 -34.17 6.29 -22.93
N VAL A 706 -33.72 6.96 -21.88
CA VAL A 706 -33.34 6.31 -20.61
C VAL A 706 -34.54 6.05 -19.70
N ALA A 707 -35.62 6.81 -19.86
CA ALA A 707 -36.79 6.79 -18.97
C ALA A 707 -37.35 5.37 -18.80
N GLY A 708 -37.51 4.94 -17.54
CA GLY A 708 -38.03 3.62 -17.20
C GLY A 708 -37.04 2.46 -17.37
N THR A 709 -35.76 2.75 -17.62
CA THR A 709 -34.69 1.74 -17.74
C THR A 709 -33.73 1.79 -16.54
N ALA A 710 -32.83 0.81 -16.46
CA ALA A 710 -31.73 0.79 -15.49
C ALA A 710 -30.77 1.99 -15.65
N LEU A 711 -30.78 2.65 -16.82
CA LEU A 711 -29.88 3.73 -17.19
C LEU A 711 -30.44 5.12 -16.85
N ASP A 712 -31.62 5.23 -16.23
CA ASP A 712 -32.24 6.52 -15.94
C ASP A 712 -31.57 7.26 -14.76
N PHE A 713 -30.51 8.02 -15.03
CA PHE A 713 -29.87 8.91 -14.07
C PHE A 713 -30.31 10.38 -14.24
N THR A 714 -31.49 10.64 -14.82
CA THR A 714 -32.00 12.03 -14.98
C THR A 714 -32.28 12.73 -13.64
N ALA A 715 -32.39 11.95 -12.56
CA ALA A 715 -32.46 12.41 -11.18
C ALA A 715 -31.41 11.69 -10.31
N PRO A 716 -30.97 12.30 -9.18
CA PRO A 716 -30.00 11.69 -8.27
C PRO A 716 -30.42 10.27 -7.84
N THR A 717 -29.61 9.29 -8.23
CA THR A 717 -29.89 7.86 -8.02
C THR A 717 -28.60 7.14 -7.65
N ARG A 718 -28.63 6.29 -6.63
CA ARG A 718 -27.47 5.46 -6.27
C ARG A 718 -27.10 4.51 -7.41
N LEU A 719 -25.82 4.36 -7.70
CA LEU A 719 -25.34 3.41 -8.73
C LEU A 719 -25.89 1.99 -8.52
N GLY A 720 -25.99 1.55 -7.26
CA GLY A 720 -26.53 0.23 -6.91
C GLY A 720 -28.04 0.05 -7.07
N ALA A 721 -28.83 1.13 -7.09
CA ALA A 721 -30.28 1.04 -6.95
C ALA A 721 -30.96 0.21 -8.05
N ARG A 722 -30.40 0.24 -9.26
CA ARG A 722 -30.93 -0.49 -10.43
C ARG A 722 -29.91 -1.44 -11.06
N ALA A 723 -28.79 -1.68 -10.41
CA ALA A 723 -27.71 -2.50 -10.95
C ALA A 723 -28.16 -3.94 -11.27
N SER A 724 -29.10 -4.49 -10.49
CA SER A 724 -29.67 -5.84 -10.72
C SER A 724 -30.46 -5.98 -12.03
N GLN A 725 -30.83 -4.86 -12.68
CA GLN A 725 -31.55 -4.85 -13.96
C GLN A 725 -30.60 -4.93 -15.16
N LEU A 726 -29.30 -4.71 -14.94
CA LEU A 726 -28.28 -4.80 -15.98
C LEU A 726 -28.09 -6.25 -16.42
N LYS A 727 -27.87 -6.45 -17.73
CA LYS A 727 -27.69 -7.77 -18.33
C LYS A 727 -26.22 -7.98 -18.69
N GLY A 728 -25.68 -9.15 -18.39
CA GLY A 728 -24.32 -9.54 -18.79
C GLY A 728 -23.60 -10.36 -17.71
N PRO A 729 -22.40 -10.88 -18.02
CA PRO A 729 -21.59 -11.66 -17.07
C PRO A 729 -20.99 -10.81 -15.95
N ARG A 730 -21.01 -9.48 -16.09
CA ARG A 730 -20.57 -8.50 -15.10
C ARG A 730 -21.64 -7.42 -14.95
N ILE A 731 -21.98 -7.07 -13.72
CA ILE A 731 -22.89 -5.98 -13.41
C ILE A 731 -22.11 -4.67 -13.43
N ILE A 732 -22.15 -3.97 -14.55
CA ILE A 732 -21.45 -2.71 -14.81
C ILE A 732 -22.32 -1.77 -15.63
N TYR A 733 -22.19 -0.47 -15.40
CA TYR A 733 -22.54 0.51 -16.43
C TYR A 733 -21.35 0.68 -17.36
N ASP A 734 -21.59 0.65 -18.67
CA ASP A 734 -20.61 0.98 -19.70
C ASP A 734 -21.37 1.58 -20.90
N HIS A 735 -21.92 2.78 -20.71
CA HIS A 735 -22.84 3.39 -21.69
C HIS A 735 -22.50 4.85 -21.94
N ASN A 736 -22.64 5.26 -23.20
CA ASN A 736 -22.53 6.64 -23.64
C ASN A 736 -23.90 7.34 -23.52
N TYR A 737 -23.95 8.37 -22.66
CA TYR A 737 -25.11 9.22 -22.42
C TYR A 737 -25.06 10.45 -23.32
N VAL A 738 -26.15 10.70 -24.03
CA VAL A 738 -26.30 11.84 -24.95
C VAL A 738 -26.75 13.05 -24.14
N LEU A 739 -25.86 14.02 -23.97
CA LEU A 739 -26.15 15.17 -23.11
C LEU A 739 -27.27 16.03 -23.71
N ASN A 740 -28.15 16.53 -22.84
CA ASN A 740 -29.27 17.39 -23.20
C ASN A 740 -28.76 18.78 -23.60
N ARG A 741 -28.46 18.94 -24.89
CA ARG A 741 -28.03 20.22 -25.45
C ARG A 741 -28.56 20.49 -26.84
N PRO A 742 -28.67 21.78 -27.23
CA PRO A 742 -28.93 22.14 -28.61
C PRO A 742 -27.85 21.57 -29.54
N ALA A 743 -28.26 21.11 -30.73
CA ALA A 743 -27.32 20.60 -31.73
C ALA A 743 -26.32 21.70 -32.13
N GLY A 744 -25.03 21.36 -32.15
CA GLY A 744 -23.95 22.30 -32.48
C GLY A 744 -23.54 23.27 -31.36
N ASP A 745 -24.17 23.21 -30.19
CA ASP A 745 -23.73 23.98 -29.03
C ASP A 745 -22.44 23.39 -28.44
N ALA A 746 -21.36 24.17 -28.52
CA ALA A 746 -20.04 23.83 -27.98
C ALA A 746 -19.70 24.64 -26.71
N SER A 747 -20.69 25.27 -26.06
CA SER A 747 -20.49 25.96 -24.79
C SER A 747 -20.23 24.99 -23.64
N LEU A 748 -19.52 25.45 -22.61
CA LEU A 748 -19.27 24.67 -21.40
C LEU A 748 -20.57 24.58 -20.58
N ARG A 749 -21.12 23.37 -20.40
CA ARG A 749 -22.40 23.15 -19.69
C ARG A 749 -22.29 22.02 -18.68
N PHE A 750 -23.18 22.04 -17.70
CA PHE A 750 -23.35 20.96 -16.75
C PHE A 750 -23.70 19.66 -17.49
N ALA A 751 -23.07 18.55 -17.09
CA ALA A 751 -23.24 17.24 -17.71
C ALA A 751 -23.65 16.18 -16.68
N ALA A 752 -23.02 16.18 -15.51
CA ALA A 752 -23.31 15.20 -14.47
C ALA A 752 -22.96 15.72 -13.07
N ARG A 753 -23.52 15.07 -12.06
CA ARG A 753 -23.18 15.26 -10.65
C ARG A 753 -23.07 13.89 -9.98
N VAL A 754 -22.04 13.72 -9.17
CA VAL A 754 -21.86 12.54 -8.32
C VAL A 754 -21.65 12.99 -6.88
N THR A 755 -22.36 12.37 -5.94
CA THR A 755 -22.22 12.67 -4.51
C THR A 755 -21.90 11.39 -3.76
N ASP A 756 -20.91 11.46 -2.87
CA ASP A 756 -20.69 10.45 -1.85
C ASP A 756 -21.40 10.87 -0.55
N PRO A 757 -22.45 10.15 -0.11
CA PRO A 757 -23.24 10.55 1.04
C PRO A 757 -22.42 10.54 2.34
N ASP A 758 -21.43 9.66 2.46
CA ASP A 758 -20.65 9.47 3.68
C ASP A 758 -19.64 10.61 3.89
N SER A 759 -18.73 10.82 2.93
CA SER A 759 -17.75 11.93 3.03
C SER A 759 -18.39 13.31 2.84
N GLY A 760 -19.56 13.37 2.17
CA GLY A 760 -20.19 14.62 1.76
C GLY A 760 -19.51 15.28 0.55
N ARG A 761 -18.54 14.62 -0.08
CA ARG A 761 -17.92 15.14 -1.30
C ARG A 761 -18.90 15.04 -2.46
N GLN A 762 -18.95 16.12 -3.23
CA GLN A 762 -19.74 16.21 -4.44
C GLN A 762 -18.84 16.64 -5.60
N MET A 763 -18.95 15.94 -6.72
CA MET A 763 -18.29 16.28 -7.97
C MET A 763 -19.33 16.65 -9.01
N GLU A 764 -19.22 17.84 -9.59
CA GLU A 764 -19.93 18.19 -10.82
C GLU A 764 -18.99 18.07 -12.02
N VAL A 765 -19.54 17.58 -13.13
CA VAL A 765 -18.85 17.52 -14.42
C VAL A 765 -19.49 18.56 -15.33
N TRP A 766 -18.65 19.46 -15.86
CA TRP A 766 -19.04 20.42 -16.88
C TRP A 766 -18.20 20.18 -18.13
N THR A 767 -18.80 20.21 -19.32
CA THR A 767 -18.06 19.91 -20.55
C THR A 767 -18.60 20.64 -21.77
N THR A 768 -17.75 20.78 -22.78
CA THR A 768 -18.10 21.18 -24.14
C THR A 768 -18.42 19.99 -25.05
N GLU A 769 -18.20 18.75 -24.59
CA GLU A 769 -18.47 17.52 -25.35
C GLU A 769 -19.98 17.21 -25.44
N PRO A 770 -20.44 16.51 -26.49
CA PRO A 770 -21.85 16.18 -26.67
C PRO A 770 -22.32 14.97 -25.86
N ALA A 771 -21.42 14.20 -25.27
CA ALA A 771 -21.77 13.02 -24.47
C ALA A 771 -20.82 12.78 -23.29
N VAL A 772 -21.23 11.87 -22.42
CA VAL A 772 -20.42 11.31 -21.33
C VAL A 772 -20.54 9.78 -21.29
N GLN A 773 -19.42 9.06 -21.30
CA GLN A 773 -19.39 7.63 -20.98
C GLN A 773 -19.44 7.47 -19.46
N LEU A 774 -20.46 6.79 -18.96
CA LEU A 774 -20.43 6.24 -17.61
C LEU A 774 -19.91 4.81 -17.68
N TYR A 775 -18.73 4.61 -17.13
CA TYR A 775 -18.17 3.29 -16.88
C TYR A 775 -18.11 3.05 -15.37
N THR A 776 -18.45 1.85 -14.91
CA THR A 776 -18.18 1.43 -13.53
C THR A 776 -17.36 0.14 -13.52
N SER A 777 -16.45 0.03 -12.55
CA SER A 777 -15.94 -1.28 -12.14
C SER A 777 -17.13 -2.19 -11.75
N PRO A 778 -16.98 -3.53 -11.75
CA PRO A 778 -18.04 -4.44 -11.32
C PRO A 778 -18.65 -4.01 -9.98
N LEU A 779 -19.92 -3.64 -10.00
CA LEU A 779 -20.64 -3.17 -8.81
C LEU A 779 -20.84 -4.36 -7.89
N ARG A 780 -20.22 -4.29 -6.72
CA ARG A 780 -20.30 -5.31 -5.68
C ARG A 780 -20.55 -4.59 -4.35
N ASP A 781 -21.09 -5.29 -3.37
CA ASP A 781 -21.10 -4.77 -2.01
C ASP A 781 -19.72 -5.02 -1.38
N ARG A 782 -18.71 -4.23 -1.78
CA ARG A 782 -17.34 -4.40 -1.28
C ARG A 782 -17.20 -3.68 0.05
N PRO A 783 -16.55 -4.31 1.04
CA PRO A 783 -16.22 -3.62 2.28
C PRO A 783 -15.28 -2.44 2.00
N PRO A 784 -15.27 -1.40 2.86
CA PRO A 784 -14.39 -0.23 2.75
C PRO A 784 -12.90 -0.58 2.55
N TYR A 785 -12.50 -1.76 3.03
CA TYR A 785 -11.12 -2.25 3.09
C TYR A 785 -10.77 -3.27 1.99
N GLY A 786 -11.67 -3.57 1.06
CA GLY A 786 -11.39 -4.37 -0.13
C GLY A 786 -10.82 -3.52 -1.28
N PRO A 787 -10.40 -4.13 -2.42
CA PRO A 787 -10.02 -3.35 -3.61
C PRO A 787 -11.17 -2.40 -3.99
N PRO A 788 -10.94 -1.07 -4.01
CA PRO A 788 -12.02 -0.12 -4.17
C PRO A 788 -12.75 -0.30 -5.49
N GLY A 789 -14.05 0.00 -5.47
CA GLY A 789 -14.82 0.25 -6.68
C GLY A 789 -14.46 1.61 -7.26
N PHE A 790 -14.70 1.78 -8.56
CA PHE A 790 -14.47 3.04 -9.25
C PHE A 790 -15.54 3.28 -10.32
N PHE A 791 -15.75 4.54 -10.66
CA PHE A 791 -16.53 4.97 -11.82
C PHE A 791 -15.73 5.97 -12.68
N CYS A 792 -15.99 6.02 -13.98
CA CYS A 792 -15.46 7.02 -14.90
C CYS A 792 -16.62 7.84 -15.48
N LEU A 793 -16.34 9.11 -15.77
CA LEU A 793 -17.23 10.01 -16.50
C LEU A 793 -16.44 10.63 -17.66
N GLU A 794 -16.27 9.87 -18.73
CA GLU A 794 -15.46 10.27 -19.88
C GLU A 794 -16.29 11.17 -20.79
N THR A 795 -16.06 12.47 -20.75
CA THR A 795 -16.71 13.43 -21.64
C THR A 795 -16.11 13.28 -23.04
N GLN A 796 -16.94 13.06 -24.07
CA GLN A 796 -16.49 12.68 -25.41
C GLN A 796 -17.56 12.89 -26.48
N HIS A 797 -17.17 12.75 -27.75
CA HIS A 797 -18.10 12.45 -28.84
C HIS A 797 -18.60 11.00 -28.78
N PHE A 798 -19.69 10.70 -29.48
CA PHE A 798 -20.31 9.38 -29.42
C PHE A 798 -19.35 8.32 -29.97
N PRO A 799 -19.30 7.12 -29.39
CA PRO A 799 -18.50 6.03 -29.94
C PRO A 799 -18.89 5.75 -31.40
N ASP A 800 -17.92 5.32 -32.20
CA ASP A 800 -18.09 4.99 -33.63
C ASP A 800 -18.64 6.13 -34.52
N SER A 801 -18.62 7.40 -34.07
CA SER A 801 -19.11 8.55 -34.85
C SER A 801 -18.49 8.67 -36.25
N VAL A 802 -17.26 8.17 -36.45
CA VAL A 802 -16.58 8.16 -37.75
C VAL A 802 -17.30 7.28 -38.79
N ASN A 803 -18.05 6.27 -38.35
CA ASN A 803 -18.83 5.36 -39.20
C ASN A 803 -20.35 5.61 -39.11
N GLN A 804 -20.79 6.58 -38.31
CA GLN A 804 -22.19 6.88 -38.03
C GLN A 804 -22.51 8.33 -38.45
N PRO A 805 -22.89 8.58 -39.72
CA PRO A 805 -23.07 9.95 -40.25
C PRO A 805 -24.14 10.79 -39.53
N ALA A 806 -25.05 10.15 -38.80
CA ALA A 806 -26.07 10.82 -37.98
C ALA A 806 -25.54 11.33 -36.64
N PHE A 807 -24.36 10.86 -36.20
CA PHE A 807 -23.73 11.28 -34.96
C PHE A 807 -22.92 12.57 -35.16
N PRO A 808 -22.63 13.33 -34.08
CA PRO A 808 -21.76 14.50 -34.16
C PRO A 808 -20.41 14.14 -34.79
N SER A 809 -20.03 14.88 -35.84
CA SER A 809 -18.79 14.63 -36.58
C SER A 809 -17.55 14.74 -35.69
N THR A 810 -16.66 13.76 -35.82
CA THR A 810 -15.34 13.74 -35.19
C THR A 810 -14.21 14.13 -36.14
N ILE A 811 -14.52 14.58 -37.36
CA ILE A 811 -13.49 14.87 -38.38
C ILE A 811 -12.90 16.27 -38.17
N LEU A 812 -11.59 16.33 -37.92
CA LEU A 812 -10.79 17.55 -37.93
C LEU A 812 -10.10 17.71 -39.27
N ARG A 813 -10.18 18.89 -39.88
CA ARG A 813 -9.53 19.21 -41.17
C ARG A 813 -8.38 20.22 -41.01
N PRO A 814 -7.44 20.27 -41.97
CA PRO A 814 -6.38 21.28 -41.97
C PRO A 814 -6.94 22.70 -41.93
N GLY A 815 -6.29 23.57 -41.16
CA GLY A 815 -6.73 24.95 -40.91
C GLY A 815 -7.81 25.08 -39.82
N GLN A 816 -8.37 23.98 -39.33
CA GLN A 816 -9.25 23.98 -38.15
C GLN A 816 -8.46 23.71 -36.87
N THR A 817 -9.06 24.05 -35.73
CA THR A 817 -8.54 23.73 -34.40
C THR A 817 -9.62 22.99 -33.62
N PHE A 818 -9.33 21.76 -33.22
CA PHE A 818 -10.14 21.04 -32.25
C PHE A 818 -10.01 21.72 -30.89
N ARG A 819 -11.12 21.89 -30.17
CA ARG A 819 -11.16 22.42 -28.81
C ARG A 819 -12.16 21.63 -27.99
N SER A 820 -11.75 21.22 -26.81
CA SER A 820 -12.63 20.59 -25.83
C SER A 820 -12.22 21.00 -24.42
N THR A 821 -13.19 21.23 -23.55
CA THR A 821 -12.98 21.54 -22.15
C THR A 821 -13.83 20.63 -21.29
N THR A 822 -13.23 20.10 -20.23
CA THR A 822 -13.94 19.41 -19.15
C THR A 822 -13.48 19.95 -17.80
N GLU A 823 -14.43 20.18 -16.90
CA GLU A 823 -14.18 20.60 -15.53
C GLU A 823 -14.79 19.59 -14.56
N TYR A 824 -13.96 19.10 -13.64
CA TYR A 824 -14.39 18.37 -12.45
C TYR A 824 -14.40 19.36 -11.28
N ARG A 825 -15.58 19.85 -10.91
CA ARG A 825 -15.77 20.83 -9.85
C ARG A 825 -16.12 20.13 -8.55
N PHE A 826 -15.30 20.29 -7.52
CA PHE A 826 -15.49 19.61 -6.24
C PHE A 826 -16.05 20.57 -5.19
N THR A 827 -17.13 20.13 -4.53
CA THR A 827 -17.81 20.84 -3.45
C THR A 827 -18.10 19.88 -2.29
N THR A 828 -18.53 20.41 -1.16
CA THR A 828 -18.91 19.64 0.03
C THR A 828 -20.35 19.93 0.40
N ARG A 829 -21.08 18.91 0.85
CA ARG A 829 -22.49 18.96 1.26
C ARG A 829 -22.66 18.73 2.76
#